data_AF-V7HEB9-F1
#
_entry.id   AF-V7HEB9-F1
#
_cell.length_a   1.000
_cell.length_b   1.000
_cell.length_c   1.000
_cell.angle_alpha   90.00
_cell.angle_beta   90.00
_cell.angle_gamma   90.00
#
_symmetry.space_group_name_H-M   'P 1'
#
loop_
_entity.id
_entity.type
_entity.pdbx_description
1 polymer ?
#
loop_
_entity_poly.entity_id
_entity_poly.type
_entity_poly.pdbx_seq_one_letter_code
_entity_poly.pdbx_strand_id
1 'polypeptide(L)'
;MATGSVYVWEPCDSDFTGGRVYLADVELPYLSQLAGRRGLRGRYVDVISHPGMEEDWPTGQMGEVSPDEYGNFSFKPSGDGDCGGWESREAAAGFGQVNVYYHVSLMSQRINDALRSSGIGSLPKVRAIVNARRPSPRPGSPEDTSSWVPVKGARYRYPARTENLDDFSIPLCGELLFGPGHGVTAEGWLPRISGGTYRCDPSHDAGKIYQAFGLHVVRHTADVQADRLRAPRAAFSRPGALEYAVSTYLAASMLSSPHVGCWHARHDAEFVPAGSLANETRIDDDEMQPQEALVAQALAGAMWDLHKVFLGHEFACMELVVGALLELGRLSDSPFAPSRVKTRSIRSSPRSFVSCLLHTDSVASGGLYKTPIREIFEKRGIGFSSLVTDMLLAPSVPPLPHRLSGSLDVQRHVAKIREKFPEVIIPDDGDLLDPDQLELFLSSSITAPYHLAAVGDVMTGMRMRHRIRRFGPDYPLAWVKPIFRRSALITGNLEGPFASTSERLDTTRKYSYKVDPKSAPVLRRAGFAAMTIANNHIRDCGPSGVVETLETLERHSIKPYGGGRDQNSAHDPAIFDGVDIRIGLLGYYWNDRTAARDDLPGSAQDLPELVERDLARLRPLVDRIAVMVHWGDITYQRHPAEQDRVKARQFIDFGADAVIGHHPHILQPIEIYKDRPILYSVGNFAFGSGSSRGESILPCFHFGARQIGLDIYPVYAQNRDPRLDYQPKIMGGAAGRATIDRLLDLSPGLGSAVADVQDRCLKLSIPSC
;
A
#
# COMPACT_ATOMS: atom_id res chain seq x y z
N MET A 1 3.55 13.05 -29.34
CA MET A 1 3.41 11.85 -28.48
C MET A 1 3.46 10.64 -29.40
N ALA A 2 4.00 9.50 -28.94
CA ALA A 2 4.07 8.30 -29.77
C ALA A 2 2.66 7.74 -30.01
N THR A 3 2.34 7.36 -31.26
CA THR A 3 1.11 6.64 -31.59
C THR A 3 1.38 5.16 -31.83
N GLY A 4 0.33 4.33 -31.84
CA GLY A 4 0.43 2.93 -32.22
C GLY A 4 -0.90 2.36 -32.71
N SER A 5 -0.82 1.35 -33.57
CA SER A 5 -1.99 0.69 -34.14
C SER A 5 -2.57 -0.34 -33.17
N VAL A 6 -3.86 -0.23 -32.86
CA VAL A 6 -4.58 -1.09 -31.91
C VAL A 6 -5.98 -1.44 -32.40
N TYR A 7 -6.59 -2.48 -31.84
CA TYR A 7 -8.02 -2.73 -32.05
C TYR A 7 -8.85 -1.99 -31.01
N VAL A 8 -9.77 -1.15 -31.48
CA VAL A 8 -10.67 -0.38 -30.62
C VAL A 8 -12.07 -0.96 -30.68
N TRP A 9 -12.70 -1.02 -29.50
CA TRP A 9 -14.11 -1.33 -29.36
C TRP A 9 -14.93 -0.04 -29.28
N GLU A 10 -15.99 0.04 -30.07
CA GLU A 10 -16.97 1.12 -30.01
C GLU A 10 -18.38 0.54 -29.75
N PRO A 11 -19.03 0.94 -28.65
CA PRO A 11 -20.43 0.60 -28.40
C PRO A 11 -21.34 1.25 -29.45
N CYS A 12 -22.08 0.44 -30.19
CA CYS A 12 -23.05 0.89 -31.20
C CYS A 12 -24.04 -0.24 -31.52
N ASP A 13 -25.15 0.11 -32.17
CA ASP A 13 -26.03 -0.88 -32.80
C ASP A 13 -25.30 -1.49 -34.01
N SER A 14 -25.11 -2.81 -34.00
CA SER A 14 -24.42 -3.55 -35.06
C SER A 14 -25.03 -4.92 -35.25
N ASP A 15 -24.75 -5.56 -36.39
CA ASP A 15 -25.17 -6.95 -36.68
C ASP A 15 -24.60 -7.98 -35.70
N PHE A 16 -23.57 -7.59 -34.94
CA PHE A 16 -22.89 -8.41 -33.95
C PHE A 16 -23.12 -7.77 -32.58
N THR A 17 -24.26 -8.09 -31.98
CA THR A 17 -24.91 -7.33 -30.89
C THR A 17 -23.94 -6.75 -29.85
N GLY A 18 -24.09 -5.44 -29.58
CA GLY A 18 -23.45 -4.74 -28.46
C GLY A 18 -22.25 -3.84 -28.79
N GLY A 19 -21.77 -3.81 -30.05
CA GLY A 19 -20.73 -2.86 -30.50
C GLY A 19 -20.00 -3.32 -31.76
N ARG A 20 -18.96 -2.59 -32.16
CA ARG A 20 -18.08 -2.93 -33.30
C ARG A 20 -16.60 -2.82 -32.95
N VAL A 21 -15.78 -3.62 -33.65
CA VAL A 21 -14.31 -3.54 -33.58
C VAL A 21 -13.78 -2.91 -34.86
N TYR A 22 -12.78 -2.02 -34.73
CA TYR A 22 -12.03 -1.50 -35.87
C TYR A 22 -10.55 -1.28 -35.50
N LEU A 23 -9.70 -1.22 -36.51
CA LEU A 23 -8.28 -0.88 -36.36
C LEU A 23 -8.13 0.64 -36.33
N ALA A 24 -7.39 1.17 -35.36
CA ALA A 24 -7.13 2.61 -35.23
C ALA A 24 -5.70 2.88 -34.76
N ASP A 25 -5.16 4.02 -35.18
CA ASP A 25 -3.94 4.57 -34.61
C ASP A 25 -4.31 5.49 -33.43
N VAL A 26 -3.80 5.15 -32.25
CA VAL A 26 -4.10 5.86 -31.01
C VAL A 26 -2.84 6.38 -30.35
N GLU A 27 -2.96 7.40 -29.50
CA GLU A 27 -1.85 7.78 -28.63
C GLU A 27 -1.54 6.67 -27.62
N LEU A 28 -0.25 6.46 -27.33
CA LEU A 28 0.22 5.52 -26.32
C LEU A 28 0.51 6.28 -25.01
N PRO A 29 -0.47 6.40 -24.09
CA PRO A 29 -0.31 7.22 -22.91
C PRO A 29 0.73 6.63 -21.96
N TYR A 30 1.36 7.50 -21.17
CA TYR A 30 2.32 7.14 -20.13
C TYR A 30 3.57 6.38 -20.60
N LEU A 31 3.86 6.40 -21.91
CA LEU A 31 5.05 5.77 -22.47
C LEU A 31 6.29 6.56 -22.02
N SER A 32 7.20 5.87 -21.35
CA SER A 32 8.48 6.39 -20.90
C SER A 32 9.55 5.95 -21.90
N GLN A 33 9.94 6.83 -22.82
CA GLN A 33 11.05 6.54 -23.71
C GLN A 33 12.37 6.57 -22.92
N LEU A 34 12.96 5.39 -22.71
CA LEU A 34 14.35 5.28 -22.26
C LEU A 34 15.21 4.98 -23.48
N ALA A 35 16.09 5.91 -23.85
CA ALA A 35 16.99 5.76 -24.98
C ALA A 35 17.76 4.41 -24.91
N GLY A 36 17.72 3.63 -26.00
CA GLY A 36 18.47 2.38 -26.15
C GLY A 36 17.82 1.12 -25.55
N ARG A 37 16.62 1.18 -24.95
CA ARG A 37 15.92 -0.01 -24.45
C ARG A 37 14.84 -0.47 -25.43
N ARG A 38 14.88 -1.75 -25.82
CA ARG A 38 13.83 -2.39 -26.65
C ARG A 38 12.58 -2.70 -25.82
N GLY A 39 11.39 -2.69 -26.45
CA GLY A 39 10.09 -3.00 -25.85
C GLY A 39 9.29 -1.76 -25.42
N LEU A 40 8.06 -1.95 -24.93
CA LEU A 40 7.20 -0.85 -24.49
C LEU A 40 7.23 -0.70 -22.97
N ARG A 41 7.72 0.43 -22.46
CA ARG A 41 7.83 0.70 -21.02
C ARG A 41 7.01 1.91 -20.63
N GLY A 42 6.07 1.72 -19.73
CA GLY A 42 5.16 2.75 -19.28
C GLY A 42 5.07 2.85 -17.76
N ARG A 43 4.26 3.83 -17.33
CA ARG A 43 3.93 4.02 -15.91
C ARG A 43 3.27 2.79 -15.27
N TYR A 44 2.35 2.15 -15.99
CA TYR A 44 1.50 1.07 -15.45
C TYR A 44 1.86 -0.32 -15.94
N VAL A 45 2.50 -0.42 -17.11
CA VAL A 45 2.86 -1.70 -17.70
C VAL A 45 4.19 -1.62 -18.43
N ASP A 46 5.00 -2.65 -18.28
CA ASP A 46 6.09 -2.96 -19.20
C ASP A 46 5.65 -4.16 -20.05
N VAL A 47 5.65 -4.01 -21.38
CA VAL A 47 5.33 -5.09 -22.32
C VAL A 47 6.61 -5.57 -22.98
N ILE A 48 6.82 -6.88 -22.91
CA ILE A 48 7.96 -7.59 -23.48
C ILE A 48 7.50 -8.80 -24.30
N SER A 49 8.38 -9.34 -25.14
CA SER A 49 8.21 -10.63 -25.80
C SER A 49 9.06 -11.70 -25.10
N HIS A 50 8.60 -12.96 -25.14
CA HIS A 50 9.39 -14.05 -24.59
C HIS A 50 10.67 -14.27 -25.42
N PRO A 51 11.88 -14.30 -24.82
CA PRO A 51 13.10 -14.64 -25.54
C PRO A 51 13.01 -16.10 -25.97
N GLY A 52 12.97 -16.37 -27.28
CA GLY A 52 12.93 -17.74 -27.80
C GLY A 52 14.30 -18.43 -27.68
N MET A 53 14.31 -19.69 -27.25
CA MET A 53 15.35 -20.67 -27.62
C MET A 53 14.66 -21.77 -28.47
N GLU A 54 15.33 -22.20 -29.55
CA GLU A 54 14.90 -22.84 -30.83
C GLU A 54 14.20 -24.23 -30.74
N GLU A 55 13.62 -24.88 -31.78
CA GLU A 55 14.25 -25.50 -32.99
C GLU A 55 13.43 -25.46 -34.32
N ASP A 56 12.13 -25.12 -34.34
CA ASP A 56 11.30 -25.20 -35.59
C ASP A 56 11.15 -23.87 -36.37
N TRP A 57 11.83 -22.80 -35.94
CA TRP A 57 11.78 -21.51 -36.59
C TRP A 57 13.15 -21.19 -37.19
N PRO A 58 13.27 -21.02 -38.53
CA PRO A 58 14.54 -20.66 -39.12
C PRO A 58 14.90 -19.24 -38.70
N THR A 59 15.88 -19.13 -37.79
CA THR A 59 16.74 -17.97 -37.52
C THR A 59 16.06 -16.61 -37.29
N GLY A 60 15.82 -16.25 -36.01
CA GLY A 60 15.51 -14.87 -35.63
C GLY A 60 14.70 -14.76 -34.33
N GLN A 61 15.16 -13.94 -33.38
CA GLN A 61 14.38 -13.56 -32.20
C GLN A 61 13.05 -12.91 -32.66
N MET A 62 11.88 -13.26 -32.12
CA MET A 62 10.77 -12.28 -32.14
C MET A 62 11.21 -11.12 -31.26
N GLY A 63 11.68 -10.07 -31.90
CA GLY A 63 12.24 -8.90 -31.23
C GLY A 63 11.19 -8.16 -30.42
N GLU A 64 11.64 -7.59 -29.32
CA GLU A 64 11.01 -6.44 -28.69
C GLU A 64 10.77 -5.32 -29.70
N VAL A 65 9.57 -4.72 -29.73
CA VAL A 65 9.23 -3.68 -30.71
C VAL A 65 10.12 -2.43 -30.58
N SER A 66 10.35 -1.78 -31.72
CA SER A 66 10.99 -0.47 -31.84
C SER A 66 10.09 0.48 -32.63
N PRO A 67 10.11 1.79 -32.35
CA PRO A 67 9.32 2.75 -33.12
C PRO A 67 9.89 2.92 -34.54
N ASP A 68 9.05 3.42 -35.44
CA ASP A 68 9.46 3.89 -36.77
C ASP A 68 10.26 5.21 -36.70
N GLU A 69 10.63 5.74 -37.87
CA GLU A 69 11.40 7.00 -37.99
C GLU A 69 10.68 8.23 -37.39
N TYR A 70 9.36 8.16 -37.22
CA TYR A 70 8.54 9.21 -36.62
C TYR A 70 8.27 8.99 -35.13
N GLY A 71 8.78 7.91 -34.55
CA GLY A 71 8.55 7.56 -33.14
C GLY A 71 7.25 6.78 -32.90
N ASN A 72 6.60 6.26 -33.93
CA ASN A 72 5.31 5.57 -33.87
C ASN A 72 5.46 4.04 -33.93
N PHE A 73 4.46 3.33 -33.42
CA PHE A 73 4.44 1.86 -33.30
C PHE A 73 3.29 1.27 -34.14
N SER A 74 3.40 1.39 -35.46
CA SER A 74 2.38 0.92 -36.40
C SER A 74 2.73 -0.47 -36.94
N PHE A 75 2.01 -1.49 -36.47
CA PHE A 75 2.22 -2.89 -36.88
C PHE A 75 0.93 -3.48 -37.43
N LYS A 76 1.05 -4.42 -38.35
CA LYS A 76 -0.11 -5.13 -38.91
C LYS A 76 -0.57 -6.26 -37.99
N PRO A 77 -1.88 -6.36 -37.69
CA PRO A 77 -2.43 -7.51 -36.96
C PRO A 77 -2.40 -8.78 -37.84
N SER A 78 -2.65 -9.94 -37.22
CA SER A 78 -2.65 -11.23 -37.91
C SER A 78 -3.90 -11.44 -38.81
N GLY A 79 -3.78 -11.74 -40.11
CA GLY A 79 -4.93 -12.10 -40.98
C GLY A 79 -4.67 -13.29 -41.94
N ASP A 80 -5.76 -14.03 -42.25
CA ASP A 80 -5.97 -15.22 -43.12
C ASP A 80 -5.20 -16.53 -42.86
N GLY A 81 -5.25 -16.98 -41.60
CA GLY A 81 -5.16 -18.41 -41.24
C GLY A 81 -3.77 -19.06 -41.28
N ASP A 82 -2.88 -18.61 -42.16
CA ASP A 82 -1.46 -18.93 -42.18
C ASP A 82 -0.69 -17.61 -42.32
N CYS A 83 -0.09 -17.13 -41.24
CA CYS A 83 0.66 -15.89 -41.25
C CYS A 83 1.85 -16.07 -42.24
N GLY A 84 1.68 -15.60 -43.48
CA GLY A 84 2.63 -15.79 -44.56
C GLY A 84 4.02 -15.24 -44.22
N GLY A 85 5.06 -16.02 -44.45
CA GLY A 85 6.45 -15.63 -44.18
C GLY A 85 6.75 -15.24 -42.72
N TRP A 86 8.03 -15.03 -42.43
CA TRP A 86 8.50 -14.63 -41.10
C TRP A 86 8.07 -13.19 -40.74
N GLU A 87 8.15 -12.26 -41.70
CA GLU A 87 7.87 -10.83 -41.52
C GLU A 87 6.43 -10.55 -41.04
N SER A 88 5.42 -11.27 -41.57
CA SER A 88 4.03 -11.08 -41.14
C SER A 88 3.79 -11.58 -39.71
N ARG A 89 4.56 -12.58 -39.26
CA ARG A 89 4.48 -13.11 -37.88
C ARG A 89 5.13 -12.16 -36.88
N GLU A 90 6.23 -11.51 -37.26
CA GLU A 90 6.88 -10.47 -36.46
C GLU A 90 6.00 -9.22 -36.34
N ALA A 91 5.40 -8.78 -37.45
CA ALA A 91 4.45 -7.66 -37.43
C ALA A 91 3.25 -7.94 -36.52
N ALA A 92 2.65 -9.14 -36.60
CA ALA A 92 1.55 -9.53 -35.71
C ALA A 92 1.95 -9.54 -34.22
N ALA A 93 3.14 -10.06 -33.91
CA ALA A 93 3.67 -10.02 -32.54
C ALA A 93 3.92 -8.58 -32.05
N GLY A 94 4.38 -7.70 -32.95
CA GLY A 94 4.55 -6.27 -32.66
C GLY A 94 3.22 -5.58 -32.39
N PHE A 95 2.20 -5.87 -33.19
CA PHE A 95 0.84 -5.40 -32.96
C PHE A 95 0.31 -5.85 -31.59
N GLY A 96 0.48 -7.14 -31.23
CA GLY A 96 0.11 -7.66 -29.92
C GLY A 96 0.78 -6.92 -28.75
N GLN A 97 2.06 -6.55 -28.88
CA GLN A 97 2.76 -5.75 -27.84
C GLN A 97 2.12 -4.37 -27.66
N VAL A 98 1.85 -3.65 -28.76
CA VAL A 98 1.23 -2.32 -28.74
C VAL A 98 -0.20 -2.37 -28.21
N ASN A 99 -0.99 -3.33 -28.68
CA ASN A 99 -2.39 -3.53 -28.29
C ASN A 99 -2.49 -3.83 -26.78
N VAL A 100 -1.65 -4.73 -26.25
CA VAL A 100 -1.58 -5.02 -24.81
C VAL A 100 -1.16 -3.79 -24.01
N TYR A 101 -0.15 -3.04 -24.46
CA TYR A 101 0.31 -1.83 -23.78
C TYR A 101 -0.82 -0.82 -23.61
N TYR A 102 -1.53 -0.52 -24.71
CA TYR A 102 -2.61 0.45 -24.74
C TYR A 102 -3.77 0.06 -23.81
N HIS A 103 -4.32 -1.15 -23.97
CA HIS A 103 -5.48 -1.58 -23.19
C HIS A 103 -5.16 -1.74 -21.70
N VAL A 104 -3.99 -2.27 -21.35
CA VAL A 104 -3.59 -2.36 -19.94
C VAL A 104 -3.41 -0.97 -19.34
N SER A 105 -2.82 -0.02 -20.07
CA SER A 105 -2.65 1.36 -19.59
C SER A 105 -4.00 2.05 -19.35
N LEU A 106 -4.95 1.89 -20.28
CA LEU A 106 -6.30 2.47 -20.17
C LEU A 106 -7.07 1.93 -18.96
N MET A 107 -7.09 0.59 -18.79
CA MET A 107 -7.77 -0.02 -17.65
C MET A 107 -7.06 0.30 -16.33
N SER A 108 -5.72 0.34 -16.31
CA SER A 108 -4.94 0.72 -15.13
C SER A 108 -5.29 2.13 -14.66
N GLN A 109 -5.43 3.08 -15.58
CA GLN A 109 -5.84 4.44 -15.24
C GLN A 109 -7.21 4.44 -14.55
N ARG A 110 -8.22 3.83 -15.17
CA ARG A 110 -9.59 3.78 -14.61
C ARG A 110 -9.64 3.11 -13.23
N ILE A 111 -8.94 1.99 -13.04
CA ILE A 111 -8.88 1.32 -11.74
C ILE A 111 -8.16 2.19 -10.71
N ASN A 112 -7.09 2.88 -11.10
CA ASN A 112 -6.37 3.77 -10.18
C ASN A 112 -7.19 5.01 -9.80
N ASP A 113 -8.06 5.51 -10.67
CA ASP A 113 -9.04 6.55 -10.33
C ASP A 113 -10.02 6.03 -9.26
N ALA A 114 -10.57 4.83 -9.45
CA ALA A 114 -11.47 4.19 -8.47
C ALA A 114 -10.79 3.89 -7.12
N LEU A 115 -9.49 3.57 -7.11
CA LEU A 115 -8.73 3.39 -5.87
C LEU A 115 -8.48 4.72 -5.15
N ARG A 116 -8.22 5.79 -5.90
CA ARG A 116 -7.98 7.13 -5.35
C ARG A 116 -9.22 7.69 -4.65
N SER A 117 -10.42 7.49 -5.20
CA SER A 117 -11.66 7.91 -4.54
C SER A 117 -11.89 7.20 -3.19
N SER A 118 -11.27 6.02 -3.01
CA SER A 118 -11.25 5.27 -1.74
C SER A 118 -10.04 5.56 -0.84
N GLY A 119 -9.22 6.57 -1.17
CA GLY A 119 -8.01 6.95 -0.41
C GLY A 119 -6.86 5.94 -0.50
N ILE A 120 -6.87 5.05 -1.50
CA ILE A 120 -5.85 4.02 -1.71
C ILE A 120 -4.91 4.43 -2.86
N GLY A 121 -3.61 4.13 -2.70
CA GLY A 121 -2.61 4.35 -3.74
C GLY A 121 -2.81 3.46 -4.97
N SER A 122 -2.11 3.78 -6.07
CA SER A 122 -2.21 3.01 -7.32
C SER A 122 -1.75 1.55 -7.19
N LEU A 123 -2.30 0.67 -8.03
CA LEU A 123 -1.82 -0.71 -8.12
C LEU A 123 -0.35 -0.77 -8.53
N PRO A 124 0.40 -1.80 -8.11
CA PRO A 124 1.77 -1.99 -8.58
C PRO A 124 1.85 -2.15 -10.09
N LYS A 125 2.98 -1.74 -10.68
CA LYS A 125 3.22 -1.89 -12.12
C LYS A 125 3.19 -3.36 -12.53
N VAL A 126 2.53 -3.68 -13.64
CA VAL A 126 2.44 -5.06 -14.18
C VAL A 126 3.44 -5.28 -15.32
N ARG A 127 3.91 -6.51 -15.50
CA ARG A 127 4.67 -6.93 -16.68
C ARG A 127 3.77 -7.75 -17.59
N ALA A 128 3.73 -7.45 -18.87
CA ALA A 128 3.04 -8.27 -19.86
C ALA A 128 4.05 -8.94 -20.78
N ILE A 129 3.85 -10.24 -21.04
CA ILE A 129 4.71 -11.06 -21.89
C ILE A 129 3.83 -11.57 -23.04
N VAL A 130 4.12 -11.09 -24.26
CA VAL A 130 3.49 -11.56 -25.49
C VAL A 130 4.27 -12.78 -26.03
N ASN A 131 3.59 -13.67 -26.73
CA ASN A 131 4.12 -14.96 -27.18
C ASN A 131 4.68 -15.83 -26.03
N ALA A 132 4.05 -15.74 -24.87
CA ALA A 132 4.51 -16.40 -23.65
C ALA A 132 4.55 -17.93 -23.78
N ARG A 133 5.63 -18.51 -23.26
CA ARG A 133 5.85 -19.96 -23.13
C ARG A 133 6.05 -20.33 -21.67
N ARG A 134 5.91 -21.61 -21.34
CA ARG A 134 6.17 -22.18 -20.01
C ARG A 134 6.97 -23.49 -20.11
N PRO A 135 7.69 -23.92 -19.06
CA PRO A 135 8.35 -25.22 -19.05
C PRO A 135 7.34 -26.37 -19.24
N SER A 136 7.72 -27.39 -19.99
CA SER A 136 6.95 -28.61 -20.19
C SER A 136 7.09 -29.54 -18.99
N PRO A 137 5.98 -30.02 -18.39
CA PRO A 137 6.06 -31.11 -17.42
C PRO A 137 6.20 -32.44 -18.17
N ARG A 138 7.41 -32.97 -18.36
CA ARG A 138 7.58 -34.37 -18.79
C ARG A 138 7.35 -35.33 -17.61
N PRO A 139 6.86 -36.57 -17.84
CA PRO A 139 6.79 -37.58 -16.80
C PRO A 139 8.22 -38.06 -16.46
N GLY A 140 8.66 -37.91 -15.21
CA GLY A 140 9.87 -38.57 -14.70
C GLY A 140 10.88 -37.71 -13.93
N SER A 141 10.81 -36.38 -13.98
CA SER A 141 11.64 -35.48 -13.16
C SER A 141 11.04 -34.08 -13.08
N PRO A 142 10.86 -33.48 -11.88
CA PRO A 142 10.44 -32.08 -11.73
C PRO A 142 11.47 -31.03 -12.19
N GLU A 143 12.70 -31.44 -12.52
CA GLU A 143 13.84 -30.53 -12.76
C GLU A 143 14.29 -30.47 -14.24
N ASP A 144 13.77 -31.33 -15.11
CA ASP A 144 14.08 -31.29 -16.55
C ASP A 144 13.20 -30.25 -17.28
N THR A 145 13.70 -29.01 -17.36
CA THR A 145 13.02 -27.85 -17.98
C THR A 145 13.44 -27.62 -19.44
N SER A 146 14.13 -28.57 -20.06
CA SER A 146 14.72 -28.45 -21.40
C SER A 146 13.72 -28.22 -22.54
N SER A 147 12.41 -28.43 -22.33
CA SER A 147 11.37 -28.21 -23.36
C SER A 147 10.35 -27.17 -22.90
N TRP A 148 10.04 -26.19 -23.75
CA TRP A 148 9.07 -25.11 -23.48
C TRP A 148 7.81 -25.28 -24.33
N VAL A 149 6.64 -25.24 -23.69
CA VAL A 149 5.33 -25.29 -24.36
C VAL A 149 4.65 -23.92 -24.35
N PRO A 150 3.94 -23.54 -25.43
CA PRO A 150 3.13 -22.33 -25.47
C PRO A 150 2.13 -22.23 -24.31
N VAL A 151 1.96 -21.02 -23.76
CA VAL A 151 0.86 -20.72 -22.85
C VAL A 151 -0.45 -20.74 -23.64
N LYS A 152 -1.48 -21.43 -23.16
CA LYS A 152 -2.81 -21.40 -23.79
C LYS A 152 -3.58 -20.15 -23.35
N GLY A 153 -3.92 -19.29 -24.31
CA GLY A 153 -4.71 -18.07 -24.07
C GLY A 153 -3.97 -17.02 -23.25
N ALA A 154 -4.73 -16.23 -22.49
CA ALA A 154 -4.18 -15.29 -21.50
C ALA A 154 -4.13 -15.93 -20.11
N ARG A 155 -3.07 -15.64 -19.35
CA ARG A 155 -2.88 -16.10 -17.97
C ARG A 155 -2.31 -14.97 -17.11
N TYR A 156 -2.66 -15.01 -15.83
CA TYR A 156 -2.00 -14.22 -14.80
C TYR A 156 -1.12 -15.13 -13.96
N ARG A 157 0.06 -14.67 -13.58
CA ARG A 157 0.85 -15.27 -12.49
C ARG A 157 1.58 -14.20 -11.72
N TYR A 158 2.05 -14.58 -10.54
CA TYR A 158 3.17 -13.87 -9.94
C TYR A 158 4.49 -14.28 -10.62
N PRO A 159 5.49 -13.40 -10.70
CA PRO A 159 6.77 -13.68 -11.34
C PRO A 159 7.38 -14.98 -10.83
N ALA A 160 7.88 -15.81 -11.76
CA ALA A 160 8.69 -16.96 -11.39
C ALA A 160 10.05 -16.44 -10.88
N ARG A 161 10.36 -16.70 -9.60
CA ARG A 161 11.69 -16.40 -9.06
C ARG A 161 12.61 -17.58 -9.37
N THR A 162 13.73 -17.34 -10.06
CA THR A 162 14.85 -18.31 -10.09
C THR A 162 15.83 -18.08 -8.95
N GLU A 163 15.91 -16.89 -8.36
CA GLU A 163 16.75 -16.64 -7.17
C GLU A 163 16.07 -15.63 -6.24
N ASN A 164 16.24 -15.86 -4.94
CA ASN A 164 15.77 -15.10 -3.76
C ASN A 164 14.36 -15.39 -3.21
N LEU A 165 14.38 -15.85 -1.96
CA LEU A 165 13.28 -16.17 -1.06
C LEU A 165 12.62 -14.89 -0.53
N ASP A 166 11.34 -14.65 -0.84
CA ASP A 166 10.48 -13.79 0.00
C ASP A 166 9.25 -14.58 0.40
N ASP A 167 9.24 -15.01 1.65
CA ASP A 167 8.04 -15.48 2.34
C ASP A 167 7.20 -14.26 2.75
N PHE A 168 5.93 -14.22 2.35
CA PHE A 168 4.85 -13.34 2.84
C PHE A 168 4.61 -11.95 2.20
N SER A 169 5.06 -11.68 0.97
CA SER A 169 4.57 -10.52 0.20
C SER A 169 4.02 -10.93 -1.17
N ILE A 170 2.93 -10.30 -1.61
CA ILE A 170 2.58 -10.35 -3.03
C ILE A 170 3.73 -9.68 -3.79
N PRO A 171 4.31 -10.30 -4.82
CA PRO A 171 5.35 -9.68 -5.61
C PRO A 171 4.95 -8.28 -6.08
N LEU A 172 5.91 -7.35 -6.02
CA LEU A 172 5.75 -5.94 -6.39
C LEU A 172 5.38 -5.73 -7.88
N CYS A 173 5.30 -6.81 -8.67
CA CYS A 173 4.93 -6.82 -10.07
C CYS A 173 4.18 -8.12 -10.37
N GLY A 174 2.99 -8.06 -10.97
CA GLY A 174 2.30 -9.22 -11.55
C GLY A 174 2.76 -9.49 -12.99
N GLU A 175 2.60 -10.71 -13.50
CA GLU A 175 2.87 -11.06 -14.90
C GLU A 175 1.59 -11.47 -15.65
N LEU A 176 1.30 -10.77 -16.73
CA LEU A 176 0.31 -11.14 -17.73
C LEU A 176 1.01 -11.91 -18.84
N LEU A 177 0.55 -13.12 -19.13
CA LEU A 177 1.12 -14.00 -20.14
C LEU A 177 0.11 -14.19 -21.26
N PHE A 178 0.46 -13.75 -22.45
CA PHE A 178 -0.33 -13.91 -23.66
C PHE A 178 0.38 -14.93 -24.56
N GLY A 179 -0.22 -16.11 -24.73
CA GLY A 179 0.33 -17.13 -25.61
C GLY A 179 0.34 -16.72 -27.09
N PRO A 180 1.11 -17.40 -27.95
CA PRO A 180 1.29 -17.05 -29.37
C PRO A 180 0.07 -17.30 -30.28
N GLY A 181 -1.14 -17.41 -29.72
CA GLY A 181 -2.36 -17.79 -30.43
C GLY A 181 -2.41 -19.26 -30.88
N HIS A 182 -3.52 -19.93 -30.58
CA HIS A 182 -3.77 -21.33 -30.94
C HIS A 182 -5.11 -21.50 -31.64
N GLY A 183 -5.10 -22.24 -32.75
CA GLY A 183 -6.27 -22.43 -33.58
C GLY A 183 -6.58 -21.22 -34.45
N VAL A 184 -7.47 -21.45 -35.41
CA VAL A 184 -7.97 -20.45 -36.35
C VAL A 184 -9.49 -20.44 -36.23
N THR A 185 -10.10 -19.26 -36.30
CA THR A 185 -11.55 -19.09 -36.29
C THR A 185 -12.01 -18.31 -37.53
N ALA A 186 -13.17 -18.65 -38.06
CA ALA A 186 -13.89 -17.83 -39.05
C ALA A 186 -15.01 -17.00 -38.39
N GLU A 187 -15.19 -17.16 -37.08
CA GLU A 187 -16.28 -16.59 -36.29
C GLU A 187 -15.74 -15.51 -35.34
N GLY A 188 -16.52 -14.45 -35.12
CA GLY A 188 -16.14 -13.32 -34.26
C GLY A 188 -15.78 -12.04 -35.01
N TRP A 189 -15.51 -10.97 -34.25
CA TRP A 189 -15.10 -9.69 -34.81
C TRP A 189 -13.76 -9.74 -35.54
N LEU A 190 -12.76 -10.47 -35.04
CA LEU A 190 -11.41 -10.48 -35.61
C LEU A 190 -11.37 -11.08 -37.04
N PRO A 191 -12.03 -12.22 -37.34
CA PRO A 191 -12.25 -12.68 -38.72
C PRO A 191 -12.96 -11.66 -39.61
N ARG A 192 -14.03 -11.04 -39.11
CA ARG A 192 -14.86 -10.12 -39.89
C ARG A 192 -14.12 -8.87 -40.34
N ILE A 193 -13.30 -8.28 -39.46
CA ILE A 193 -12.50 -7.08 -39.80
C ILE A 193 -11.26 -7.41 -40.63
N SER A 194 -10.75 -8.64 -40.53
CA SER A 194 -9.60 -9.08 -41.33
C SER A 194 -9.99 -9.57 -42.73
N GLY A 195 -11.26 -9.90 -42.96
CA GLY A 195 -11.77 -10.33 -44.27
C GLY A 195 -11.70 -11.84 -44.51
N GLY A 196 -11.37 -12.65 -43.49
CA GLY A 196 -11.31 -14.10 -43.59
C GLY A 196 -10.94 -14.77 -42.26
N THR A 197 -10.13 -15.82 -42.27
CA THR A 197 -9.87 -16.61 -41.06
C THR A 197 -8.80 -15.99 -40.15
N TYR A 198 -9.02 -16.01 -38.83
CA TYR A 198 -8.15 -15.32 -37.88
C TYR A 198 -7.47 -16.29 -36.91
N ARG A 199 -6.17 -16.11 -36.67
CA ARG A 199 -5.44 -16.87 -35.65
C ARG A 199 -5.82 -16.35 -34.27
N CYS A 200 -6.27 -17.22 -33.38
CA CYS A 200 -6.82 -16.82 -32.09
C CYS A 200 -5.76 -16.33 -31.08
N ASP A 201 -5.15 -15.17 -31.34
CA ASP A 201 -4.13 -14.54 -30.50
C ASP A 201 -4.79 -13.75 -29.35
N PRO A 202 -4.54 -14.13 -28.09
CA PRO A 202 -5.11 -13.43 -26.94
C PRO A 202 -4.59 -12.01 -26.74
N SER A 203 -3.45 -11.62 -27.34
CA SER A 203 -2.92 -10.26 -27.30
C SER A 203 -3.60 -9.32 -28.30
N HIS A 204 -4.41 -9.85 -29.23
CA HIS A 204 -5.22 -9.08 -30.18
C HIS A 204 -6.65 -8.82 -29.68
N ASP A 205 -7.04 -9.41 -28.56
CA ASP A 205 -8.41 -9.43 -28.03
C ASP A 205 -8.48 -8.60 -26.75
N ALA A 206 -9.05 -7.38 -26.87
CA ALA A 206 -9.15 -6.47 -25.74
C ALA A 206 -9.93 -7.06 -24.56
N GLY A 207 -10.95 -7.89 -24.84
CA GLY A 207 -11.71 -8.59 -23.80
C GLY A 207 -10.83 -9.52 -22.96
N LYS A 208 -9.96 -10.30 -23.60
CA LYS A 208 -8.98 -11.17 -22.91
C LYS A 208 -7.89 -10.37 -22.21
N ILE A 209 -7.44 -9.25 -22.77
CA ILE A 209 -6.45 -8.36 -22.14
C ILE A 209 -7.02 -7.76 -20.85
N TYR A 210 -8.23 -7.21 -20.91
CA TYR A 210 -8.92 -6.66 -19.75
C TYR A 210 -9.23 -7.72 -18.71
N GLN A 211 -9.66 -8.91 -19.11
CA GLN A 211 -9.90 -10.02 -18.18
C GLN A 211 -8.58 -10.44 -17.48
N ALA A 212 -7.47 -10.53 -18.21
CA ALA A 212 -6.17 -10.85 -17.64
C ALA A 212 -5.71 -9.78 -16.64
N PHE A 213 -5.87 -8.49 -16.96
CA PHE A 213 -5.57 -7.41 -16.03
C PHE A 213 -6.56 -7.35 -14.84
N GLY A 214 -7.83 -7.70 -15.05
CA GLY A 214 -8.81 -7.83 -13.96
C GLY A 214 -8.38 -8.81 -12.88
N LEU A 215 -7.66 -9.89 -13.25
CA LEU A 215 -7.03 -10.79 -12.26
C LEU A 215 -5.94 -10.08 -11.45
N HIS A 216 -5.15 -9.19 -12.07
CA HIS A 216 -4.18 -8.36 -11.35
C HIS A 216 -4.89 -7.47 -10.32
N VAL A 217 -6.01 -6.84 -10.69
CA VAL A 217 -6.83 -6.05 -9.76
C VAL A 217 -7.27 -6.90 -8.56
N VAL A 218 -7.89 -8.05 -8.79
CA VAL A 218 -8.39 -8.93 -7.72
C VAL A 218 -7.27 -9.43 -6.80
N ARG A 219 -6.11 -9.76 -7.37
CA ARG A 219 -4.94 -10.27 -6.64
C ARG A 219 -4.33 -9.21 -5.72
N HIS A 220 -4.27 -7.96 -6.16
CA HIS A 220 -3.69 -6.87 -5.36
C HIS A 220 -4.69 -6.17 -4.42
N THR A 221 -6.00 -6.37 -4.63
CA THR A 221 -7.06 -5.89 -3.75
C THR A 221 -7.49 -6.98 -2.76
N ALA A 222 -8.47 -7.81 -3.15
CA ALA A 222 -9.09 -8.82 -2.31
C ALA A 222 -8.12 -9.96 -1.91
N ASP A 223 -7.12 -10.27 -2.74
CA ASP A 223 -6.24 -11.43 -2.57
C ASP A 223 -7.06 -12.68 -2.18
N VAL A 224 -7.98 -13.05 -3.08
CA VAL A 224 -9.03 -14.06 -2.82
C VAL A 224 -8.43 -15.41 -2.41
N GLN A 225 -7.30 -15.79 -3.01
CA GLN A 225 -6.60 -17.03 -2.69
C GLN A 225 -5.77 -16.95 -1.40
N ALA A 226 -5.72 -15.78 -0.76
CA ALA A 226 -4.87 -15.46 0.37
C ALA A 226 -3.39 -15.76 0.08
N ASP A 227 -2.92 -15.39 -1.11
CA ASP A 227 -1.54 -15.63 -1.55
C ASP A 227 -0.53 -14.86 -0.69
N ARG A 228 -0.92 -13.75 -0.04
CA ARG A 228 -0.09 -13.08 1.00
C ARG A 228 0.30 -14.01 2.14
N LEU A 229 -0.47 -15.08 2.36
CA LEU A 229 -0.24 -16.07 3.42
C LEU A 229 0.49 -17.34 2.90
N ARG A 230 0.91 -17.35 1.63
CA ARG A 230 1.56 -18.50 0.98
C ARG A 230 3.09 -18.30 0.94
N ALA A 231 3.83 -19.39 1.15
CA ALA A 231 5.25 -19.45 0.81
C ALA A 231 5.46 -19.37 -0.73
N PRO A 232 6.49 -18.67 -1.23
CA PRO A 232 6.71 -18.46 -2.65
C PRO A 232 7.01 -19.81 -3.30
N ARG A 233 6.14 -20.25 -4.21
CA ARG A 233 6.44 -21.33 -5.14
C ARG A 233 5.90 -20.95 -6.51
N ALA A 234 6.66 -21.33 -7.54
CA ALA A 234 6.41 -21.07 -8.96
C ALA A 234 5.18 -21.82 -9.51
N ALA A 235 3.99 -21.56 -8.97
CA ALA A 235 2.78 -22.24 -9.40
C ALA A 235 1.80 -21.26 -10.06
N PHE A 236 1.42 -21.58 -11.29
CA PHE A 236 0.21 -21.06 -11.91
C PHE A 236 -0.99 -21.44 -11.02
N SER A 237 -1.66 -20.47 -10.41
CA SER A 237 -2.96 -20.70 -9.79
C SER A 237 -4.04 -20.54 -10.86
N ARG A 238 -4.92 -21.53 -10.99
CA ARG A 238 -6.17 -21.32 -11.74
C ARG A 238 -7.02 -20.32 -10.95
N PRO A 239 -7.59 -19.28 -11.58
CA PRO A 239 -8.48 -18.37 -10.90
C PRO A 239 -9.70 -19.14 -10.40
N GLY A 240 -10.11 -18.87 -9.16
CA GLY A 240 -11.39 -19.39 -8.63
C GLY A 240 -12.58 -18.64 -9.21
N ALA A 241 -13.79 -19.11 -8.91
CA ALA A 241 -15.04 -18.57 -9.46
C ALA A 241 -15.19 -17.04 -9.29
N LEU A 242 -14.94 -16.52 -8.08
CA LEU A 242 -15.02 -15.07 -7.81
C LEU A 242 -14.01 -14.26 -8.62
N GLU A 243 -12.77 -14.74 -8.73
CA GLU A 243 -11.71 -14.04 -9.47
C GLU A 243 -12.04 -13.99 -10.96
N TYR A 244 -12.55 -15.10 -11.51
CA TYR A 244 -13.03 -15.15 -12.89
C TYR A 244 -14.25 -14.24 -13.10
N ALA A 245 -15.19 -14.24 -12.16
CA ALA A 245 -16.40 -13.41 -12.27
C ALA A 245 -16.05 -11.92 -12.32
N VAL A 246 -15.24 -11.44 -11.36
CA VAL A 246 -14.87 -10.04 -11.25
C VAL A 246 -14.02 -9.61 -12.43
N SER A 247 -13.04 -10.41 -12.84
CA SER A 247 -12.22 -10.08 -14.02
C SER A 247 -13.05 -10.01 -15.31
N THR A 248 -14.03 -10.89 -15.48
CA THR A 248 -14.94 -10.86 -16.63
C THR A 248 -15.87 -9.65 -16.59
N TYR A 249 -16.41 -9.30 -15.42
CA TYR A 249 -17.20 -8.10 -15.24
C TYR A 249 -16.40 -6.83 -15.56
N LEU A 250 -15.17 -6.72 -15.06
CA LEU A 250 -14.32 -5.55 -15.34
C LEU A 250 -14.02 -5.43 -16.84
N ALA A 251 -13.79 -6.56 -17.53
CA ALA A 251 -13.65 -6.57 -18.99
C ALA A 251 -14.93 -6.10 -19.70
N ALA A 252 -16.09 -6.60 -19.27
CA ALA A 252 -17.38 -6.18 -19.81
C ALA A 252 -17.65 -4.68 -19.59
N SER A 253 -17.29 -4.15 -18.42
CA SER A 253 -17.38 -2.73 -18.08
C SER A 253 -16.45 -1.87 -18.94
N MET A 254 -15.23 -2.33 -19.22
CA MET A 254 -14.32 -1.64 -20.14
C MET A 254 -14.84 -1.58 -21.58
N LEU A 255 -15.53 -2.63 -22.01
CA LEU A 255 -16.15 -2.72 -23.33
C LEU A 255 -17.56 -2.13 -23.37
N SER A 256 -18.14 -1.75 -22.23
CA SER A 256 -19.57 -1.43 -22.12
C SER A 256 -20.47 -2.48 -22.81
N SER A 257 -20.10 -3.76 -22.71
CA SER A 257 -20.79 -4.87 -23.37
C SER A 257 -20.71 -6.16 -22.54
N PRO A 258 -21.80 -6.95 -22.43
CA PRO A 258 -21.77 -8.23 -21.73
C PRO A 258 -21.01 -9.34 -22.48
N HIS A 259 -20.57 -9.07 -23.71
CA HIS A 259 -20.11 -10.08 -24.66
C HIS A 259 -18.59 -10.09 -24.80
N VAL A 260 -17.88 -10.33 -23.69
CA VAL A 260 -16.40 -10.27 -23.62
C VAL A 260 -15.70 -11.18 -24.65
N GLY A 261 -16.30 -12.32 -24.99
CA GLY A 261 -15.73 -13.32 -25.92
C GLY A 261 -16.02 -13.10 -27.41
N CYS A 262 -16.77 -12.04 -27.78
CA CYS A 262 -17.26 -11.81 -29.16
C CYS A 262 -16.13 -11.58 -30.19
N TRP A 263 -14.89 -11.39 -29.74
CA TRP A 263 -13.71 -11.22 -30.59
C TRP A 263 -13.39 -12.46 -31.44
N HIS A 264 -13.63 -13.66 -30.90
CA HIS A 264 -13.24 -14.95 -31.49
C HIS A 264 -14.40 -15.95 -31.62
N ALA A 265 -15.63 -15.54 -31.31
CA ALA A 265 -16.81 -16.38 -31.32
C ALA A 265 -18.01 -15.62 -31.88
N ARG A 266 -18.85 -16.31 -32.65
CA ARG A 266 -20.10 -15.76 -33.21
C ARG A 266 -20.97 -15.19 -32.10
N HIS A 267 -21.55 -14.04 -32.34
CA HIS A 267 -22.53 -13.43 -31.46
C HIS A 267 -23.44 -12.49 -32.24
N ASP A 268 -24.72 -12.81 -32.31
CA ASP A 268 -25.73 -12.03 -33.00
C ASP A 268 -27.10 -12.24 -32.32
N ALA A 269 -28.15 -11.66 -32.90
CA ALA A 269 -29.52 -11.76 -32.37
C ALA A 269 -30.04 -13.21 -32.26
N GLU A 270 -29.46 -14.16 -33.01
CA GLU A 270 -29.87 -15.56 -33.02
C GLU A 270 -28.98 -16.43 -32.09
N PHE A 271 -27.75 -15.99 -31.81
CA PHE A 271 -26.79 -16.74 -31.02
C PHE A 271 -26.10 -15.90 -29.94
N VAL A 272 -26.42 -16.20 -28.68
CA VAL A 272 -25.75 -15.64 -27.50
C VAL A 272 -24.77 -16.68 -26.92
N PRO A 273 -23.46 -16.41 -26.87
CA PRO A 273 -22.49 -17.34 -26.29
C PRO A 273 -22.82 -17.72 -24.84
N ALA A 274 -22.55 -18.97 -24.46
CA ALA A 274 -22.75 -19.45 -23.08
C ALA A 274 -21.99 -18.62 -22.02
N GLY A 275 -20.86 -18.01 -22.39
CA GLY A 275 -20.08 -17.12 -21.52
C GLY A 275 -20.54 -15.65 -21.50
N SER A 276 -21.64 -15.31 -22.18
CA SER A 276 -22.22 -13.96 -22.20
C SER A 276 -22.80 -13.58 -20.84
N LEU A 277 -22.45 -12.41 -20.32
CA LEU A 277 -23.00 -11.93 -19.05
C LEU A 277 -24.49 -11.56 -19.12
N ALA A 278 -25.06 -11.53 -20.33
CA ALA A 278 -26.50 -11.33 -20.54
C ALA A 278 -27.35 -12.56 -20.22
N ASN A 279 -26.74 -13.75 -20.11
CA ASN A 279 -27.48 -14.98 -19.78
C ASN A 279 -28.08 -14.87 -18.37
N GLU A 280 -29.24 -15.50 -18.12
CA GLU A 280 -29.96 -15.47 -16.84
C GLU A 280 -29.55 -16.59 -15.85
N THR A 281 -28.41 -17.24 -16.11
CA THR A 281 -27.83 -18.32 -15.29
C THR A 281 -27.87 -18.04 -13.78
N ARG A 282 -28.29 -19.05 -13.02
CA ARG A 282 -28.32 -19.07 -11.56
C ARG A 282 -27.37 -20.14 -11.00
N ILE A 283 -26.99 -20.01 -9.73
CA ILE A 283 -26.11 -20.99 -9.07
C ILE A 283 -26.81 -22.33 -8.82
N ASP A 284 -28.13 -22.35 -8.71
CA ASP A 284 -28.97 -23.53 -8.44
C ASP A 284 -29.42 -24.30 -9.70
N ASP A 285 -28.98 -23.89 -10.89
CA ASP A 285 -29.33 -24.54 -12.16
C ASP A 285 -28.63 -25.91 -12.39
N ASP A 286 -27.74 -26.34 -11.48
CA ASP A 286 -27.02 -27.62 -11.56
C ASP A 286 -27.40 -28.58 -10.41
N GLU A 287 -28.02 -29.71 -10.75
CA GLU A 287 -28.47 -30.73 -9.78
C GLU A 287 -27.31 -31.52 -9.14
N MET A 288 -26.07 -31.41 -9.65
CA MET A 288 -24.88 -32.12 -9.15
C MET A 288 -23.70 -31.17 -8.87
N GLN A 289 -23.71 -30.52 -7.69
CA GLN A 289 -22.67 -29.59 -7.19
C GLN A 289 -22.23 -28.51 -8.20
N PRO A 290 -22.60 -27.22 -8.02
CA PRO A 290 -22.36 -26.21 -9.03
C PRO A 290 -20.86 -26.08 -9.34
N GLN A 291 -20.50 -26.41 -10.58
CA GLN A 291 -19.14 -26.26 -11.08
C GLN A 291 -18.69 -24.80 -10.92
N GLU A 292 -17.40 -24.55 -10.61
CA GLU A 292 -16.86 -23.18 -10.40
C GLU A 292 -17.19 -22.21 -11.55
N ALA A 293 -17.34 -22.73 -12.78
CA ALA A 293 -17.74 -21.95 -13.95
C ALA A 293 -19.16 -21.37 -13.85
N LEU A 294 -20.14 -22.15 -13.34
CA LEU A 294 -21.52 -21.71 -13.16
C LEU A 294 -21.59 -20.57 -12.13
N VAL A 295 -20.91 -20.74 -11.00
CA VAL A 295 -20.80 -19.70 -9.96
C VAL A 295 -20.20 -18.43 -10.52
N ALA A 296 -19.13 -18.56 -11.32
CA ALA A 296 -18.49 -17.41 -11.92
C ALA A 296 -19.40 -16.68 -12.92
N GLN A 297 -20.15 -17.44 -13.74
CA GLN A 297 -21.08 -16.91 -14.72
C GLN A 297 -22.25 -16.18 -14.06
N ALA A 298 -22.90 -16.79 -13.08
CA ALA A 298 -24.02 -16.19 -12.34
C ALA A 298 -23.57 -14.90 -11.62
N LEU A 299 -22.40 -14.93 -10.99
CA LEU A 299 -21.85 -13.78 -10.27
C LEU A 299 -21.44 -12.63 -11.19
N ALA A 300 -20.79 -12.92 -12.33
CA ALA A 300 -20.45 -11.91 -13.32
C ALA A 300 -21.69 -11.31 -13.97
N GLY A 301 -22.70 -12.14 -14.28
CA GLY A 301 -24.01 -11.70 -14.75
C GLY A 301 -24.70 -10.78 -13.74
N ALA A 302 -24.67 -11.11 -12.45
CA ALA A 302 -25.19 -10.25 -11.39
C ALA A 302 -24.50 -8.87 -11.35
N MET A 303 -23.17 -8.83 -11.43
CA MET A 303 -22.43 -7.56 -11.48
C MET A 303 -22.74 -6.76 -12.76
N TRP A 304 -22.96 -7.44 -13.89
CA TRP A 304 -23.39 -6.80 -15.13
C TRP A 304 -24.81 -6.24 -15.03
N ASP A 305 -25.75 -6.97 -14.44
CA ASP A 305 -27.10 -6.49 -14.17
C ASP A 305 -27.08 -5.29 -13.21
N LEU A 306 -26.21 -5.32 -12.19
CA LEU A 306 -25.97 -4.18 -11.31
C LEU A 306 -25.42 -2.98 -12.09
N HIS A 307 -24.49 -3.19 -13.02
CA HIS A 307 -23.95 -2.11 -13.86
C HIS A 307 -25.01 -1.40 -14.70
N LYS A 308 -26.06 -2.11 -15.14
CA LYS A 308 -27.19 -1.48 -15.84
C LYS A 308 -27.99 -0.52 -14.95
N VAL A 309 -27.98 -0.71 -13.63
CA VAL A 309 -28.59 0.24 -12.68
C VAL A 309 -27.84 1.58 -12.68
N PHE A 310 -26.58 1.58 -13.08
CA PHE A 310 -25.70 2.75 -13.15
C PHE A 310 -25.53 3.29 -14.59
N LEU A 311 -26.45 3.03 -15.52
CA LEU A 311 -26.38 3.62 -16.86
C LEU A 311 -26.29 5.16 -16.79
N GLY A 312 -25.30 5.74 -17.47
CA GLY A 312 -24.95 7.16 -17.39
C GLY A 312 -23.97 7.54 -16.27
N HIS A 313 -23.68 6.62 -15.35
CA HIS A 313 -22.71 6.75 -14.25
C HIS A 313 -21.93 5.44 -14.04
N GLU A 314 -21.57 4.76 -15.12
CA GLU A 314 -21.03 3.40 -15.12
C GLU A 314 -19.75 3.27 -14.29
N PHE A 315 -18.97 4.35 -14.23
CA PHE A 315 -17.77 4.44 -13.41
C PHE A 315 -18.06 4.21 -11.92
N ALA A 316 -19.19 4.69 -11.41
CA ALA A 316 -19.57 4.52 -10.00
C ALA A 316 -19.85 3.03 -9.66
N CYS A 317 -20.35 2.24 -10.61
CA CYS A 317 -20.49 0.79 -10.40
C CYS A 317 -19.12 0.11 -10.29
N MET A 318 -18.15 0.53 -11.11
CA MET A 318 -16.77 0.05 -11.00
C MET A 318 -16.15 0.43 -9.65
N GLU A 319 -16.34 1.67 -9.19
CA GLU A 319 -15.88 2.12 -7.87
C GLU A 319 -16.49 1.28 -6.74
N LEU A 320 -17.79 1.00 -6.80
CA LEU A 320 -18.48 0.16 -5.83
C LEU A 320 -17.90 -1.27 -5.80
N VAL A 321 -17.66 -1.88 -6.96
CA VAL A 321 -17.05 -3.22 -7.06
C VAL A 321 -15.62 -3.22 -6.55
N VAL A 322 -14.81 -2.22 -6.90
CA VAL A 322 -13.42 -2.08 -6.40
C VAL A 322 -13.42 -1.86 -4.87
N GLY A 323 -14.31 -1.03 -4.34
CA GLY A 323 -14.49 -0.83 -2.90
C GLY A 323 -14.86 -2.12 -2.17
N ALA A 324 -15.76 -2.92 -2.75
CA ALA A 324 -16.11 -4.23 -2.21
C ALA A 324 -14.91 -5.21 -2.20
N LEU A 325 -14.05 -5.19 -3.22
CA LEU A 325 -12.81 -5.96 -3.22
C LEU A 325 -11.84 -5.51 -2.12
N LEU A 326 -11.75 -4.20 -1.85
CA LEU A 326 -10.93 -3.66 -0.77
C LEU A 326 -11.44 -4.12 0.60
N GLU A 327 -12.75 -4.06 0.85
CA GLU A 327 -13.35 -4.57 2.09
C GLU A 327 -13.15 -6.08 2.23
N LEU A 328 -13.38 -6.84 1.16
CA LEU A 328 -13.15 -8.29 1.13
C LEU A 328 -11.69 -8.65 1.44
N GLY A 329 -10.74 -7.85 0.94
CA GLY A 329 -9.31 -8.01 1.20
C GLY A 329 -8.90 -7.75 2.65
N ARG A 330 -9.72 -7.03 3.44
CA ARG A 330 -9.50 -6.83 4.87
C ARG A 330 -10.01 -7.99 5.71
N LEU A 331 -10.97 -8.76 5.20
CA LEU A 331 -11.53 -9.90 5.92
C LEU A 331 -10.49 -11.01 6.09
N SER A 332 -10.41 -11.56 7.29
CA SER A 332 -9.58 -12.72 7.60
C SER A 332 -10.20 -13.53 8.73
N ASP A 333 -9.89 -14.83 8.79
CA ASP A 333 -10.39 -15.69 9.86
C ASP A 333 -9.82 -15.34 11.23
N SER A 334 -8.69 -14.62 11.25
CA SER A 334 -8.17 -13.95 12.44
C SER A 334 -7.44 -12.68 12.02
N PRO A 335 -7.74 -11.54 12.66
CA PRO A 335 -6.98 -10.30 12.42
C PRO A 335 -5.51 -10.38 12.87
N PHE A 336 -5.10 -11.43 13.60
CA PHE A 336 -3.78 -11.53 14.25
C PHE A 336 -2.92 -12.69 13.74
N ALA A 337 -3.54 -13.78 13.33
CA ALA A 337 -2.86 -14.97 12.80
C ALA A 337 -3.76 -15.67 11.76
N PRO A 338 -3.93 -15.07 10.58
CA PRO A 338 -4.87 -15.60 9.60
C PRO A 338 -4.42 -16.97 9.07
N SER A 339 -5.34 -17.91 8.99
CA SER A 339 -5.17 -19.16 8.26
C SER A 339 -5.44 -18.92 6.79
N ARG A 340 -4.50 -19.30 5.93
CA ARG A 340 -4.68 -19.28 4.47
C ARG A 340 -5.98 -19.97 4.05
N VAL A 341 -6.25 -21.15 4.59
CA VAL A 341 -7.40 -21.97 4.18
C VAL A 341 -8.71 -21.30 4.57
N LYS A 342 -8.82 -20.82 5.81
CA LYS A 342 -10.06 -20.17 6.29
C LYS A 342 -10.24 -18.78 5.70
N THR A 343 -9.18 -17.97 5.64
CA THR A 343 -9.21 -16.66 4.97
C THR A 343 -9.60 -16.80 3.50
N ARG A 344 -9.02 -17.76 2.76
CA ARG A 344 -9.44 -18.06 1.38
C ARG A 344 -10.93 -18.44 1.33
N SER A 345 -11.39 -19.33 2.19
CA SER A 345 -12.81 -19.75 2.24
C SER A 345 -13.77 -18.56 2.43
N ILE A 346 -13.42 -17.63 3.34
CA ILE A 346 -14.17 -16.39 3.56
C ILE A 346 -14.16 -15.53 2.30
N ARG A 347 -12.97 -15.31 1.71
CA ARG A 347 -12.80 -14.37 0.59
C ARG A 347 -13.28 -14.91 -0.76
N SER A 348 -13.30 -16.22 -0.97
CA SER A 348 -13.75 -16.82 -2.22
C SER A 348 -15.27 -17.00 -2.32
N SER A 349 -16.00 -16.74 -1.23
CA SER A 349 -17.44 -16.90 -1.18
C SER A 349 -18.15 -15.74 -1.90
N PRO A 350 -19.03 -16.02 -2.88
CA PRO A 350 -19.89 -15.00 -3.49
C PRO A 350 -20.72 -14.24 -2.46
N ARG A 351 -21.20 -14.92 -1.42
CA ARG A 351 -22.00 -14.29 -0.35
C ARG A 351 -21.20 -13.26 0.45
N SER A 352 -19.91 -13.52 0.66
CA SER A 352 -19.01 -12.57 1.33
C SER A 352 -18.81 -11.32 0.48
N PHE A 353 -18.62 -11.50 -0.83
CA PHE A 353 -18.49 -10.37 -1.76
C PHE A 353 -19.76 -9.51 -1.78
N VAL A 354 -20.96 -10.11 -1.79
CA VAL A 354 -22.23 -9.36 -1.70
C VAL A 354 -22.34 -8.59 -0.37
N SER A 355 -21.96 -9.19 0.76
CA SER A 355 -21.91 -8.45 2.04
C SER A 355 -20.96 -7.25 1.97
N CYS A 356 -19.79 -7.38 1.31
CA CYS A 356 -18.87 -6.27 1.09
C CYS A 356 -19.44 -5.19 0.16
N LEU A 357 -20.18 -5.56 -0.89
CA LEU A 357 -20.88 -4.60 -1.75
C LEU A 357 -21.89 -3.77 -0.96
N LEU A 358 -22.73 -4.43 -0.15
CA LEU A 358 -23.74 -3.76 0.68
C LEU A 358 -23.10 -2.82 1.72
N HIS A 359 -22.00 -3.25 2.32
CA HIS A 359 -21.26 -2.40 3.26
C HIS A 359 -20.64 -1.20 2.55
N THR A 360 -20.03 -1.40 1.38
CA THR A 360 -19.42 -0.32 0.58
C THR A 360 -20.46 0.69 0.14
N ASP A 361 -21.63 0.26 -0.33
CA ASP A 361 -22.77 1.14 -0.66
C ASP A 361 -23.27 1.92 0.57
N SER A 362 -23.37 1.26 1.73
CA SER A 362 -23.75 1.92 2.98
C SER A 362 -22.79 3.05 3.35
N VAL A 363 -21.49 2.86 3.14
CA VAL A 363 -20.45 3.84 3.48
C VAL A 363 -20.34 4.94 2.43
N ALA A 364 -20.33 4.58 1.14
CA ALA A 364 -20.05 5.51 0.04
C ALA A 364 -21.30 6.28 -0.44
N SER A 365 -22.48 5.67 -0.35
CA SER A 365 -23.73 6.18 -0.93
C SER A 365 -24.90 6.20 0.06
N GLY A 366 -24.62 6.01 1.37
CA GLY A 366 -25.66 5.98 2.40
C GLY A 366 -26.65 4.82 2.26
N GLY A 367 -26.30 3.78 1.51
CA GLY A 367 -27.15 2.61 1.29
C GLY A 367 -28.16 2.77 0.15
N LEU A 368 -27.93 3.72 -0.77
CA LEU A 368 -28.83 4.02 -1.89
C LEU A 368 -29.11 2.80 -2.78
N TYR A 369 -28.10 1.96 -3.02
CA TYR A 369 -28.18 0.83 -3.94
C TYR A 369 -28.46 -0.51 -3.22
N LYS A 370 -28.72 -0.48 -1.91
CA LYS A 370 -28.94 -1.67 -1.08
C LYS A 370 -30.02 -2.59 -1.63
N THR A 371 -31.17 -2.05 -2.03
CA THR A 371 -32.29 -2.86 -2.55
C THR A 371 -31.95 -3.48 -3.91
N PRO A 372 -31.51 -2.71 -4.93
CA PRO A 372 -31.05 -3.28 -6.21
C PRO A 372 -29.98 -4.37 -6.05
N ILE A 373 -28.96 -4.15 -5.21
CA ILE A 373 -27.90 -5.13 -4.97
C ILE A 373 -28.49 -6.45 -4.44
N ARG A 374 -29.43 -6.40 -3.51
CA ARG A 374 -30.04 -7.63 -2.96
C ARG A 374 -30.87 -8.36 -4.00
N GLU A 375 -31.77 -7.66 -4.67
CA GLU A 375 -32.70 -8.26 -5.63
C GLU A 375 -31.96 -8.91 -6.82
N ILE A 376 -30.96 -8.22 -7.37
CA ILE A 376 -30.17 -8.70 -8.51
C ILE A 376 -29.42 -9.98 -8.17
N PHE A 377 -28.73 -10.00 -7.02
CA PHE A 377 -27.93 -11.15 -6.63
C PHE A 377 -28.81 -12.33 -6.15
N GLU A 378 -29.93 -12.05 -5.46
CA GLU A 378 -30.91 -13.08 -5.08
C GLU A 378 -31.58 -13.71 -6.31
N LYS A 379 -31.86 -12.93 -7.38
CA LYS A 379 -32.34 -13.46 -8.69
C LYS A 379 -31.36 -14.45 -9.32
N ARG A 380 -30.07 -14.41 -8.95
CA ARG A 380 -29.01 -15.31 -9.42
C ARG A 380 -28.71 -16.46 -8.45
N GLY A 381 -29.47 -16.58 -7.35
CA GLY A 381 -29.26 -17.57 -6.30
C GLY A 381 -28.14 -17.19 -5.31
N ILE A 382 -27.73 -15.91 -5.27
CA ILE A 382 -26.60 -15.43 -4.48
C ILE A 382 -27.11 -14.58 -3.30
N GLY A 383 -27.09 -15.16 -2.10
CA GLY A 383 -27.40 -14.42 -0.87
C GLY A 383 -26.19 -13.63 -0.32
N PHE A 384 -26.30 -13.20 0.93
CA PHE A 384 -25.24 -12.53 1.69
C PHE A 384 -24.86 -13.33 2.95
N SER A 385 -23.78 -12.95 3.62
CA SER A 385 -23.30 -13.62 4.84
C SER A 385 -23.44 -12.71 6.06
N SER A 386 -24.23 -13.12 7.04
CA SER A 386 -24.38 -12.42 8.33
C SER A 386 -23.05 -12.36 9.09
N LEU A 387 -22.30 -13.46 9.12
CA LEU A 387 -20.97 -13.52 9.72
C LEU A 387 -20.05 -12.43 9.14
N VAL A 388 -20.04 -12.26 7.82
CA VAL A 388 -19.21 -11.23 7.18
C VAL A 388 -19.72 -9.83 7.50
N THR A 389 -21.03 -9.62 7.54
CA THR A 389 -21.62 -8.35 7.98
C THR A 389 -21.15 -7.99 9.39
N ASP A 390 -21.17 -8.95 10.32
CA ASP A 390 -20.68 -8.74 11.69
C ASP A 390 -19.19 -8.41 11.71
N MET A 391 -18.38 -9.07 10.86
CA MET A 391 -16.95 -8.78 10.74
C MET A 391 -16.66 -7.38 10.17
N LEU A 392 -17.49 -6.88 9.25
CA LEU A 392 -17.36 -5.54 8.67
C LEU A 392 -17.81 -4.44 9.64
N LEU A 393 -18.85 -4.72 10.44
CA LEU A 393 -19.34 -3.81 11.48
C LEU A 393 -18.50 -3.84 12.75
N ALA A 394 -17.65 -4.86 12.93
CA ALA A 394 -16.73 -4.92 14.04
C ALA A 394 -15.82 -3.68 14.02
N PRO A 395 -15.66 -2.97 15.14
CA PRO A 395 -14.84 -1.76 15.16
C PRO A 395 -13.41 -2.11 14.74
N SER A 396 -12.85 -1.29 13.84
CA SER A 396 -11.44 -1.40 13.41
C SER A 396 -10.44 -1.30 14.59
N VAL A 397 -10.93 -0.87 15.75
CA VAL A 397 -10.17 -0.73 16.98
C VAL A 397 -10.76 -1.71 18.00
N PRO A 398 -9.93 -2.53 18.68
CA PRO A 398 -10.41 -3.45 19.72
C PRO A 398 -11.14 -2.68 20.82
N PRO A 399 -12.13 -3.29 21.51
CA PRO A 399 -12.83 -2.63 22.61
C PRO A 399 -11.83 -2.16 23.66
N LEU A 400 -11.74 -0.84 23.85
CA LEU A 400 -10.86 -0.21 24.82
C LEU A 400 -11.60 -0.10 26.16
N PRO A 401 -10.95 -0.39 27.30
CA PRO A 401 -11.61 -0.25 28.60
C PRO A 401 -11.87 1.23 28.91
N HIS A 402 -13.14 1.61 29.09
CA HIS A 402 -13.52 2.96 29.53
C HIS A 402 -13.19 3.24 31.01
N ARG A 403 -13.06 2.20 31.85
CA ARG A 403 -12.55 2.32 33.23
C ARG A 403 -11.17 1.67 33.33
N LEU A 404 -10.15 2.49 33.50
CA LEU A 404 -8.76 2.03 33.53
C LEU A 404 -8.36 1.48 34.91
N SER A 405 -8.78 2.13 36.00
CA SER A 405 -8.57 1.72 37.39
C SER A 405 -9.75 0.91 37.96
N GLY A 406 -10.27 -0.04 37.17
CA GLY A 406 -11.47 -0.80 37.53
C GLY A 406 -11.34 -1.73 38.75
N SER A 407 -10.12 -2.03 39.21
CA SER A 407 -9.85 -2.90 40.37
C SER A 407 -8.98 -2.23 41.44
N LEU A 408 -9.17 -2.66 42.70
CA LEU A 408 -8.36 -2.21 43.84
C LEU A 408 -6.86 -2.51 43.65
N ASP A 409 -6.53 -3.61 42.96
CA ASP A 409 -5.13 -3.98 42.70
C ASP A 409 -4.45 -3.01 41.73
N VAL A 410 -5.16 -2.58 40.68
CA VAL A 410 -4.65 -1.54 39.77
C VAL A 410 -4.44 -0.23 40.52
N GLN A 411 -5.40 0.19 41.34
CA GLN A 411 -5.29 1.42 42.13
C GLN A 411 -4.09 1.38 43.09
N ARG A 412 -3.91 0.28 43.82
CA ARG A 412 -2.74 0.07 44.70
C ARG A 412 -1.42 0.08 43.93
N HIS A 413 -1.39 -0.51 42.72
CA HIS A 413 -0.19 -0.53 41.89
C HIS A 413 0.16 0.86 41.36
N VAL A 414 -0.82 1.64 40.91
CA VAL A 414 -0.63 3.04 40.49
C VAL A 414 -0.10 3.90 41.64
N ALA A 415 -0.64 3.74 42.86
CA ALA A 415 -0.14 4.43 44.04
C ALA A 415 1.36 4.13 44.31
N LYS A 416 1.77 2.86 44.19
CA LYS A 416 3.19 2.47 44.32
C LYS A 416 4.07 3.06 43.22
N ILE A 417 3.55 3.25 42.00
CA ILE A 417 4.29 3.90 40.93
C ILE A 417 4.53 5.37 41.27
N ARG A 418 3.52 6.09 41.77
CA ARG A 418 3.64 7.49 42.19
C ARG A 418 4.69 7.67 43.29
N GLU A 419 4.70 6.78 44.27
CA GLU A 419 5.70 6.78 45.34
C GLU A 419 7.12 6.53 44.80
N LYS A 420 7.25 5.60 43.84
CA LYS A 420 8.54 5.20 43.27
C LYS A 420 9.13 6.21 42.28
N PHE A 421 8.29 6.96 41.58
CA PHE A 421 8.67 7.91 40.53
C PHE A 421 8.00 9.27 40.76
N PRO A 422 8.33 9.98 41.86
CA PRO A 422 7.68 11.24 42.21
C PRO A 422 7.95 12.36 41.19
N GLU A 423 8.97 12.24 40.34
CA GLU A 423 9.30 13.20 39.30
C GLU A 423 8.42 13.10 38.05
N VAL A 424 7.78 11.94 37.85
CA VAL A 424 6.97 11.62 36.67
C VAL A 424 5.53 12.04 36.94
N ILE A 425 4.92 12.75 35.99
CA ILE A 425 3.51 13.08 36.05
C ILE A 425 2.71 11.81 35.74
N ILE A 426 2.07 11.24 36.76
CA ILE A 426 1.18 10.08 36.64
C ILE A 426 -0.27 10.60 36.62
N PRO A 427 -1.01 10.45 35.51
CA PRO A 427 -2.36 10.98 35.36
C PRO A 427 -3.38 10.20 36.19
N ASP A 428 -4.45 10.88 36.61
CA ASP A 428 -5.66 10.20 37.04
C ASP A 428 -6.43 9.64 35.84
N ASP A 429 -7.39 8.73 36.07
CA ASP A 429 -8.15 8.12 34.97
C ASP A 429 -8.87 9.17 34.11
N GLY A 430 -9.39 10.24 34.74
CA GLY A 430 -10.07 11.33 34.04
C GLY A 430 -9.15 12.26 33.23
N ASP A 431 -7.84 12.20 33.46
CA ASP A 431 -6.85 12.94 32.68
C ASP A 431 -6.46 12.19 31.40
N LEU A 432 -6.83 10.92 31.22
CA LEU A 432 -6.51 10.13 30.03
C LEU A 432 -7.69 10.15 29.06
N LEU A 433 -7.55 10.87 27.94
CA LEU A 433 -8.62 11.01 26.96
C LEU A 433 -8.80 9.71 26.17
N ASP A 434 -9.99 9.12 26.24
CA ASP A 434 -10.36 8.04 25.34
C ASP A 434 -10.55 8.56 23.89
N PRO A 435 -10.58 7.68 22.88
CA PRO A 435 -10.69 8.10 21.49
C PRO A 435 -11.91 8.97 21.17
N ASP A 436 -13.05 8.73 21.82
CA ASP A 436 -14.29 9.46 21.54
C ASP A 436 -14.21 10.87 22.13
N GLN A 437 -13.66 11.00 23.34
CA GLN A 437 -13.35 12.29 23.96
C GLN A 437 -12.32 13.08 23.14
N LEU A 438 -11.29 12.41 22.63
CA LEU A 438 -10.29 13.03 21.78
C LEU A 438 -10.89 13.47 20.45
N GLU A 439 -11.74 12.66 19.83
CA GLU A 439 -12.45 13.01 18.59
C GLU A 439 -13.38 14.22 18.77
N LEU A 440 -14.13 14.27 19.88
CA LEU A 440 -14.96 15.41 20.25
C LEU A 440 -14.12 16.67 20.43
N PHE A 441 -12.98 16.57 21.11
CA PHE A 441 -12.06 17.71 21.26
C PHE A 441 -11.55 18.22 19.91
N LEU A 442 -11.07 17.32 19.05
CA LEU A 442 -10.51 17.69 17.75
C LEU A 442 -11.55 18.25 16.77
N SER A 443 -12.78 17.71 16.78
CA SER A 443 -13.86 18.17 15.89
C SER A 443 -14.29 19.62 16.14
N SER A 444 -14.08 20.14 17.36
CA SER A 444 -14.39 21.53 17.71
C SER A 444 -13.30 22.54 17.33
N SER A 445 -12.10 22.06 16.94
CA SER A 445 -10.87 22.87 16.98
C SER A 445 -10.09 22.93 15.66
N ILE A 446 -10.33 22.02 14.72
CA ILE A 446 -9.48 21.84 13.53
C ILE A 446 -10.33 21.89 12.25
N THR A 447 -10.04 22.86 11.37
CA THR A 447 -10.70 22.99 10.05
C THR A 447 -9.88 22.38 8.90
N ALA A 448 -8.58 22.14 9.07
CA ALA A 448 -7.68 21.57 8.05
C ALA A 448 -6.76 20.49 8.64
N PRO A 449 -6.38 19.44 7.87
CA PRO A 449 -5.47 18.39 8.36
C PRO A 449 -4.06 18.94 8.67
N TYR A 450 -3.38 18.31 9.64
CA TYR A 450 -1.96 18.50 9.91
C TYR A 450 -1.13 18.04 8.71
N HIS A 451 -0.08 18.78 8.38
CA HIS A 451 0.85 18.37 7.33
C HIS A 451 1.79 17.27 7.82
N LEU A 452 2.23 17.33 9.08
CA LEU A 452 3.16 16.38 9.70
C LEU A 452 2.80 16.16 11.17
N ALA A 453 2.64 14.91 11.58
CA ALA A 453 2.69 14.50 12.99
C ALA A 453 3.98 13.72 13.23
N ALA A 454 4.81 14.20 14.15
CA ALA A 454 6.08 13.57 14.50
C ALA A 454 6.01 12.94 15.88
N VAL A 455 5.95 11.62 15.95
CA VAL A 455 5.89 10.88 17.21
C VAL A 455 7.30 10.65 17.75
N GLY A 456 7.40 10.34 19.05
CA GLY A 456 8.65 9.96 19.69
C GLY A 456 9.17 8.56 19.33
N ASP A 457 9.92 7.97 20.25
CA ASP A 457 10.54 6.65 20.02
C ASP A 457 9.50 5.53 19.94
N VAL A 458 9.63 4.68 18.92
CA VAL A 458 8.70 3.58 18.61
C VAL A 458 9.45 2.24 18.53
N MET A 459 8.90 1.24 19.21
CA MET A 459 9.36 -0.15 19.11
C MET A 459 8.17 -1.11 19.29
N THR A 460 7.70 -1.71 18.19
CA THR A 460 6.50 -2.57 18.13
C THR A 460 6.72 -4.01 18.66
N GLY A 461 7.84 -4.25 19.35
CA GLY A 461 8.30 -5.58 19.76
C GLY A 461 8.21 -5.86 21.26
N MET A 462 9.02 -6.82 21.71
CA MET A 462 9.21 -7.13 23.14
C MET A 462 7.89 -7.43 23.87
N ARG A 463 7.58 -6.70 24.96
CA ARG A 463 6.40 -6.99 25.80
C ARG A 463 5.08 -6.65 25.10
N MET A 464 5.11 -5.68 24.17
CA MET A 464 3.95 -5.30 23.35
C MET A 464 3.49 -6.45 22.43
N ARG A 465 4.38 -7.39 22.08
CA ARG A 465 4.07 -8.55 21.22
C ARG A 465 2.87 -9.36 21.74
N HIS A 466 2.76 -9.54 23.05
CA HIS A 466 1.63 -10.30 23.62
C HIS A 466 0.30 -9.58 23.40
N ARG A 467 0.28 -8.25 23.50
CA ARG A 467 -0.92 -7.43 23.24
C ARG A 467 -1.27 -7.40 21.77
N ILE A 468 -0.29 -7.23 20.89
CA ILE A 468 -0.50 -7.30 19.43
C ILE A 468 -1.09 -8.67 19.03
N ARG A 469 -0.60 -9.77 19.61
CA ARG A 469 -1.15 -11.12 19.34
C ARG A 469 -2.58 -11.31 19.85
N ARG A 470 -2.93 -10.67 20.97
CA ARG A 470 -4.24 -10.84 21.63
C ARG A 470 -5.31 -9.91 21.05
N PHE A 471 -4.96 -8.66 20.77
CA PHE A 471 -5.89 -7.58 20.45
C PHE A 471 -5.65 -6.95 19.08
N GLY A 472 -4.47 -7.18 18.50
CA GLY A 472 -4.17 -6.87 17.11
C GLY A 472 -3.18 -5.79 16.79
N PRO A 473 -2.86 -5.65 15.50
CA PRO A 473 -1.91 -4.65 15.05
C PRO A 473 -2.43 -3.22 15.24
N ASP A 474 -3.74 -2.99 15.32
CA ASP A 474 -4.32 -1.66 15.59
C ASP A 474 -4.31 -1.30 17.08
N TYR A 475 -4.13 -2.29 17.95
CA TYR A 475 -4.21 -2.09 19.40
C TYR A 475 -3.20 -1.05 19.92
N PRO A 476 -1.89 -1.12 19.61
CA PRO A 476 -0.91 -0.25 20.25
C PRO A 476 -1.10 1.25 20.00
N LEU A 477 -1.82 1.63 18.94
CA LEU A 477 -1.97 3.03 18.51
C LEU A 477 -3.44 3.48 18.45
N ALA A 478 -4.34 2.66 19.00
CA ALA A 478 -5.77 2.89 19.02
C ALA A 478 -6.17 4.25 19.62
N TRP A 479 -5.54 4.64 20.74
CA TRP A 479 -5.91 5.83 21.52
C TRP A 479 -5.55 7.15 20.84
N VAL A 480 -4.59 7.15 19.91
CA VAL A 480 -4.10 8.35 19.21
C VAL A 480 -4.62 8.44 17.76
N LYS A 481 -5.38 7.43 17.32
CA LYS A 481 -5.92 7.34 15.95
C LYS A 481 -6.72 8.58 15.52
N PRO A 482 -7.50 9.26 16.39
CA PRO A 482 -8.15 10.54 16.07
C PRO A 482 -7.21 11.63 15.51
N ILE A 483 -6.00 11.77 16.09
CA ILE A 483 -4.99 12.74 15.61
C ILE A 483 -4.36 12.25 14.30
N PHE A 484 -4.03 10.97 14.23
CA PHE A 484 -3.39 10.37 13.06
C PHE A 484 -4.26 10.45 11.80
N ARG A 485 -5.58 10.26 11.92
CA ARG A 485 -6.53 10.43 10.81
C ARG A 485 -6.57 11.86 10.26
N ARG A 486 -6.13 12.84 11.04
CA ARG A 486 -6.05 14.25 10.66
C ARG A 486 -4.65 14.66 10.23
N SER A 487 -3.73 13.72 10.04
CA SER A 487 -2.34 14.00 9.68
C SER A 487 -2.02 13.43 8.30
N ALA A 488 -1.55 14.27 7.38
CA ALA A 488 -1.17 13.85 6.03
C ALA A 488 0.07 12.95 6.05
N LEU A 489 1.05 13.28 6.90
CA LEU A 489 2.27 12.52 7.11
C LEU A 489 2.44 12.21 8.60
N ILE A 490 2.70 10.94 8.91
CA ILE A 490 3.06 10.49 10.27
C ILE A 490 4.44 9.85 10.20
N THR A 491 5.33 10.28 11.10
CA THR A 491 6.69 9.75 11.21
C THR A 491 7.18 9.70 12.66
N GLY A 492 8.32 9.05 12.89
CA GLY A 492 8.98 8.93 14.19
C GLY A 492 10.27 8.13 14.11
N ASN A 493 10.87 7.85 15.26
CA ASN A 493 12.11 7.05 15.38
C ASN A 493 11.79 5.57 15.59
N LEU A 494 12.22 4.71 14.66
CA LEU A 494 12.12 3.26 14.81
C LEU A 494 13.36 2.76 15.54
N GLU A 495 13.24 2.61 16.86
CA GLU A 495 14.41 2.35 17.70
C GLU A 495 14.83 0.87 17.71
N GLY A 496 13.89 -0.06 17.49
CA GLY A 496 14.22 -1.49 17.42
C GLY A 496 14.37 -1.97 15.99
N PRO A 497 15.50 -2.60 15.59
CA PRO A 497 15.64 -3.18 14.25
C PRO A 497 14.68 -4.35 14.07
N PHE A 498 14.10 -4.45 12.87
CA PHE A 498 13.35 -5.62 12.45
C PHE A 498 14.33 -6.71 12.00
N ALA A 499 14.25 -7.87 12.67
CA ALA A 499 15.07 -9.01 12.34
C ALA A 499 14.35 -10.33 12.69
N SER A 500 14.19 -11.18 11.69
CA SER A 500 13.68 -12.55 11.79
C SER A 500 14.82 -13.56 11.73
N THR A 501 15.78 -13.35 10.82
CA THR A 501 16.91 -14.26 10.57
C THR A 501 18.20 -13.77 11.21
N SER A 502 18.44 -12.45 11.19
CA SER A 502 19.63 -11.87 11.79
C SER A 502 19.61 -12.04 13.31
N GLU A 503 20.70 -12.52 13.89
CA GLU A 503 20.85 -12.65 15.33
C GLU A 503 21.40 -11.38 15.98
N ARG A 504 21.12 -11.22 17.28
CA ARG A 504 21.70 -10.13 18.05
C ARG A 504 23.21 -10.31 18.11
N LEU A 505 23.97 -9.25 17.82
CA LEU A 505 25.43 -9.28 17.90
C LEU A 505 25.93 -9.46 19.34
N ASP A 506 25.24 -8.83 20.29
CA ASP A 506 25.57 -8.91 21.71
C ASP A 506 24.30 -9.22 22.52
N THR A 507 24.26 -10.43 23.06
CA THR A 507 23.18 -10.92 23.93
C THR A 507 23.44 -10.62 25.41
N THR A 508 24.65 -10.17 25.76
CA THR A 508 25.05 -9.81 27.13
C THR A 508 24.72 -8.36 27.47
N ARG A 509 24.61 -7.50 26.44
CA ARG A 509 24.17 -6.11 26.61
C ARG A 509 22.72 -6.07 27.12
N LYS A 510 22.53 -5.36 28.24
CA LYS A 510 21.24 -5.18 28.92
C LYS A 510 20.12 -4.64 28.01
N TYR A 511 20.48 -3.84 27.00
CA TYR A 511 19.56 -3.22 26.04
C TYR A 511 20.06 -3.49 24.62
N SER A 512 19.70 -4.67 24.10
CA SER A 512 19.96 -5.14 22.73
C SER A 512 18.63 -5.61 22.13
N TYR A 513 18.21 -5.01 21.01
CA TYR A 513 16.89 -5.19 20.44
C TYR A 513 16.89 -6.08 19.20
N LYS A 514 15.81 -6.86 19.08
CA LYS A 514 15.46 -7.69 17.90
C LYS A 514 13.95 -7.74 17.86
N VAL A 515 13.35 -7.09 16.86
CA VAL A 515 11.90 -6.99 16.69
C VAL A 515 11.48 -7.90 15.55
N ASP A 516 10.46 -8.72 15.77
CA ASP A 516 9.90 -9.60 14.75
C ASP A 516 9.29 -8.74 13.61
N PRO A 517 9.73 -8.88 12.34
CA PRO A 517 9.19 -8.14 11.20
C PRO A 517 7.66 -8.24 11.05
N LYS A 518 7.04 -9.29 11.60
CA LYS A 518 5.58 -9.44 11.65
C LYS A 518 4.86 -8.37 12.47
N SER A 519 5.59 -7.53 13.21
CA SER A 519 5.02 -6.39 13.93
C SER A 519 5.00 -5.08 13.13
N ALA A 520 5.69 -5.00 11.98
CA ALA A 520 5.67 -3.83 11.11
C ALA A 520 4.26 -3.38 10.64
N PRO A 521 3.27 -4.27 10.43
CA PRO A 521 1.90 -3.86 10.11
C PRO A 521 1.26 -2.90 11.12
N VAL A 522 1.70 -2.90 12.39
CA VAL A 522 1.23 -1.94 13.41
C VAL A 522 1.45 -0.50 12.94
N LEU A 523 2.63 -0.21 12.38
CA LEU A 523 3.00 1.11 11.91
C LEU A 523 2.16 1.50 10.69
N ARG A 524 2.12 0.64 9.67
CA ARG A 524 1.41 0.97 8.42
C ARG A 524 -0.08 1.17 8.65
N ARG A 525 -0.71 0.32 9.48
CA ARG A 525 -2.16 0.44 9.78
C ARG A 525 -2.51 1.67 10.62
N ALA A 526 -1.55 2.18 11.40
CA ALA A 526 -1.71 3.44 12.11
C ALA A 526 -1.47 4.68 11.23
N GLY A 527 -1.01 4.50 9.98
CA GLY A 527 -0.84 5.59 9.01
C GLY A 527 0.60 6.09 8.86
N PHE A 528 1.60 5.44 9.49
CA PHE A 528 2.99 5.80 9.28
C PHE A 528 3.36 5.64 7.79
N ALA A 529 3.93 6.70 7.23
CA ALA A 529 4.38 6.73 5.83
C ALA A 529 5.91 6.76 5.73
N ALA A 530 6.61 7.21 6.78
CA ALA A 530 8.06 7.20 6.86
C ALA A 530 8.53 6.98 8.30
N MET A 531 9.71 6.39 8.49
CA MET A 531 10.34 6.21 9.80
C MET A 531 11.84 6.45 9.70
N THR A 532 12.42 7.22 10.62
CA THR A 532 13.88 7.27 10.73
C THR A 532 14.37 5.99 11.40
N ILE A 533 15.48 5.46 10.89
CA ILE A 533 16.23 4.38 11.53
C ILE A 533 17.59 4.84 12.05
N ALA A 534 17.86 6.14 12.00
CA ALA A 534 19.09 6.75 12.47
C ALA A 534 19.15 6.73 14.00
N ASN A 535 19.64 5.65 14.58
CA ASN A 535 19.78 5.54 16.04
C ASN A 535 20.90 4.58 16.46
N ASN A 536 21.09 4.49 17.77
CA ASN A 536 22.11 3.67 18.43
C ASN A 536 21.81 2.17 18.41
N HIS A 537 20.60 1.76 18.02
CA HIS A 537 20.10 0.39 18.10
C HIS A 537 19.95 -0.29 16.73
N ILE A 538 20.01 0.44 15.63
CA ILE A 538 19.79 -0.12 14.28
C ILE A 538 20.75 -1.27 13.92
N ARG A 539 21.97 -1.28 14.48
CA ARG A 539 22.95 -2.37 14.33
C ARG A 539 22.96 -3.40 15.47
N ASP A 540 21.95 -3.43 16.35
CA ASP A 540 21.90 -4.46 17.41
C ASP A 540 21.82 -5.89 16.83
N CYS A 541 21.24 -6.04 15.63
CA CYS A 541 21.24 -7.29 14.84
C CYS A 541 22.27 -7.28 13.69
N GLY A 542 23.30 -6.44 13.81
CA GLY A 542 24.38 -6.29 12.83
C GLY A 542 23.95 -5.67 11.49
N PRO A 543 24.88 -5.57 10.52
CA PRO A 543 24.59 -4.96 9.21
C PRO A 543 23.47 -5.66 8.44
N SER A 544 23.37 -7.00 8.54
CA SER A 544 22.25 -7.74 7.93
C SER A 544 20.90 -7.37 8.55
N GLY A 545 20.87 -7.07 9.86
CA GLY A 545 19.68 -6.56 10.54
C GLY A 545 19.26 -5.16 10.08
N VAL A 546 20.22 -4.31 9.67
CA VAL A 546 19.91 -3.01 9.04
C VAL A 546 19.20 -3.23 7.71
N VAL A 547 19.76 -4.09 6.85
CA VAL A 547 19.16 -4.42 5.54
C VAL A 547 17.77 -5.03 5.70
N GLU A 548 17.62 -5.99 6.63
CA GLU A 548 16.33 -6.62 6.92
C GLU A 548 15.30 -5.60 7.45
N THR A 549 15.75 -4.59 8.20
CA THR A 549 14.90 -3.47 8.65
C THR A 549 14.43 -2.61 7.49
N LEU A 550 15.34 -2.21 6.60
CA LEU A 550 15.03 -1.44 5.39
C LEU A 550 14.00 -2.18 4.53
N GLU A 551 14.26 -3.45 4.21
CA GLU A 551 13.36 -4.30 3.42
C GLU A 551 12.00 -4.50 4.10
N THR A 552 11.98 -4.64 5.42
CA THR A 552 10.74 -4.78 6.18
C THR A 552 9.88 -3.52 6.08
N LEU A 553 10.47 -2.33 6.20
CA LEU A 553 9.76 -1.06 6.07
C LEU A 553 9.27 -0.83 4.63
N GLU A 554 10.15 -1.04 3.64
CA GLU A 554 9.83 -0.93 2.20
C GLU A 554 8.66 -1.86 1.82
N ARG A 555 8.68 -3.12 2.29
CA ARG A 555 7.62 -4.12 2.06
C ARG A 555 6.26 -3.68 2.60
N HIS A 556 6.23 -2.84 3.63
CA HIS A 556 5.00 -2.30 4.22
C HIS A 556 4.66 -0.89 3.71
N SER A 557 5.33 -0.42 2.66
CA SER A 557 5.14 0.92 2.09
C SER A 557 5.40 2.04 3.10
N ILE A 558 6.39 1.84 3.98
CA ILE A 558 6.91 2.86 4.89
C ILE A 558 8.31 3.21 4.38
N LYS A 559 8.56 4.49 4.08
CA LYS A 559 9.88 4.92 3.61
C LYS A 559 10.86 4.97 4.79
N PRO A 560 11.91 4.15 4.83
CA PRO A 560 13.01 4.37 5.75
C PRO A 560 13.82 5.61 5.33
N TYR A 561 14.45 6.28 6.29
CA TYR A 561 15.46 7.30 6.04
C TYR A 561 16.40 7.44 7.24
N GLY A 562 17.50 8.18 7.05
CA GLY A 562 18.55 8.33 8.05
C GLY A 562 19.36 7.06 8.30
N GLY A 563 19.23 6.08 7.42
CA GLY A 563 20.05 4.87 7.40
C GLY A 563 19.88 4.13 6.09
N GLY A 564 20.88 3.35 5.73
CA GLY A 564 21.03 2.86 4.36
C GLY A 564 21.83 1.57 4.28
N ARG A 565 21.89 1.04 3.05
CA ARG A 565 22.70 -0.12 2.68
C ARG A 565 24.18 0.26 2.54
N ASP A 566 24.44 1.54 2.32
CA ASP A 566 25.75 2.15 2.14
C ASP A 566 25.71 3.60 2.64
N GLN A 567 26.87 4.28 2.65
CA GLN A 567 26.98 5.67 3.12
C GLN A 567 26.13 6.65 2.29
N ASN A 568 26.00 6.45 0.98
CA ASN A 568 25.24 7.37 0.13
C ASN A 568 23.74 7.21 0.39
N SER A 569 23.25 5.97 0.36
CA SER A 569 21.84 5.65 0.55
C SER A 569 21.37 5.96 1.98
N ALA A 570 22.25 6.00 2.97
CA ALA A 570 21.89 6.39 4.33
C ALA A 570 21.46 7.86 4.42
N HIS A 571 22.05 8.70 3.59
CA HIS A 571 21.81 10.13 3.49
C HIS A 571 20.72 10.50 2.48
N ASP A 572 20.05 9.51 1.87
CA ASP A 572 18.91 9.77 0.98
C ASP A 572 17.69 10.26 1.79
N PRO A 573 16.99 11.30 1.32
CA PRO A 573 15.82 11.83 2.00
C PRO A 573 14.57 10.99 1.73
N ALA A 574 13.65 10.94 2.69
CA ALA A 574 12.28 10.52 2.43
C ALA A 574 11.44 11.74 2.03
N ILE A 575 11.03 11.80 0.76
CA ILE A 575 10.16 12.85 0.23
C ILE A 575 8.71 12.36 0.22
N PHE A 576 7.79 13.17 0.73
CA PHE A 576 6.36 12.89 0.78
C PHE A 576 5.57 14.02 0.13
N ASP A 577 4.71 13.66 -0.81
CA ASP A 577 3.72 14.57 -1.39
C ASP A 577 2.51 14.63 -0.43
N GLY A 578 2.40 15.72 0.33
CA GLY A 578 1.26 16.01 1.19
C GLY A 578 0.03 16.44 0.39
N VAL A 579 -0.98 17.00 1.09
CA VAL A 579 -2.23 17.45 0.45
C VAL A 579 -1.97 18.62 -0.50
N ASP A 580 -1.19 19.60 -0.04
CA ASP A 580 -0.92 20.88 -0.71
C ASP A 580 0.57 21.27 -0.69
N ILE A 581 1.40 20.60 0.12
CA ILE A 581 2.84 20.81 0.19
C ILE A 581 3.61 19.49 0.12
N ARG A 582 4.85 19.56 -0.36
CA ARG A 582 5.82 18.47 -0.34
C ARG A 582 6.78 18.64 0.83
N ILE A 583 6.94 17.57 1.62
CA ILE A 583 7.82 17.55 2.79
C ILE A 583 8.97 16.58 2.55
N GLY A 584 10.19 17.05 2.78
CA GLY A 584 11.39 16.22 2.84
C GLY A 584 11.77 15.90 4.28
N LEU A 585 12.13 14.64 4.53
CA LEU A 585 12.61 14.15 5.83
C LEU A 585 14.07 13.69 5.71
N LEU A 586 14.88 14.12 6.67
CA LEU A 586 16.25 13.65 6.87
C LEU A 586 16.42 13.13 8.29
N GLY A 587 17.31 12.18 8.49
CA GLY A 587 17.51 11.50 9.77
C GLY A 587 19.00 11.35 10.07
N TYR A 588 19.44 11.63 11.29
CA TYR A 588 20.86 11.51 11.65
C TYR A 588 21.08 10.92 13.04
N TYR A 589 22.19 10.20 13.20
CA TYR A 589 22.72 9.76 14.47
C TYR A 589 24.20 10.14 14.58
N TRP A 590 24.54 10.81 15.68
CA TRP A 590 25.85 11.45 15.84
C TRP A 590 27.01 10.48 16.07
N ASN A 591 26.75 9.30 16.62
CA ASN A 591 27.81 8.40 17.06
C ASN A 591 28.16 7.39 15.96
N ASP A 592 29.46 7.24 15.72
CA ASP A 592 30.03 6.39 14.70
C ASP A 592 29.75 4.89 14.87
N ARG A 593 29.33 4.45 16.07
CA ARG A 593 29.02 3.06 16.38
C ARG A 593 28.08 2.40 15.36
N THR A 594 27.07 3.12 14.91
CA THR A 594 26.07 2.59 13.98
C THR A 594 26.14 3.17 12.58
N ALA A 595 27.16 3.97 12.27
CA ALA A 595 27.29 4.68 11.01
C ALA A 595 27.40 3.75 9.80
N ALA A 596 26.75 4.15 8.70
CA ALA A 596 27.01 3.61 7.38
C ALA A 596 28.36 4.14 6.86
N ARG A 597 29.15 3.30 6.20
CA ARG A 597 30.50 3.62 5.70
C ARG A 597 30.77 2.83 4.44
N ASP A 598 31.17 3.48 3.35
CA ASP A 598 31.38 2.80 2.07
C ASP A 598 30.19 1.87 1.76
N ASP A 599 30.40 0.54 1.70
CA ASP A 599 29.41 -0.51 1.47
C ASP A 599 28.79 -1.13 2.74
N LEU A 600 29.10 -0.58 3.92
CA LEU A 600 28.61 -1.04 5.23
C LEU A 600 27.24 -0.40 5.56
N PRO A 601 26.17 -1.20 5.76
CA PRO A 601 24.88 -0.71 6.21
C PRO A 601 24.89 -0.08 7.60
N GLY A 602 24.18 1.03 7.78
CA GLY A 602 24.10 1.75 9.05
C GLY A 602 23.30 3.06 8.98
N SER A 603 23.40 3.87 10.03
CA SER A 603 22.80 5.20 10.17
C SER A 603 23.58 6.27 9.40
N ALA A 604 22.89 7.31 8.94
CA ALA A 604 23.52 8.54 8.47
C ALA A 604 24.16 9.32 9.62
N GLN A 605 25.35 9.87 9.38
CA GLN A 605 26.08 10.67 10.36
C GLN A 605 25.74 12.16 10.21
N ASP A 606 25.78 12.89 11.32
CA ASP A 606 25.55 14.33 11.34
C ASP A 606 26.82 15.17 11.09
N LEU A 607 27.74 14.68 10.24
CA LEU A 607 28.93 15.45 9.87
C LEU A 607 28.52 16.72 9.11
N PRO A 608 28.98 17.92 9.53
CA PRO A 608 28.54 19.19 8.97
C PRO A 608 28.50 19.25 7.44
N GLU A 609 29.56 18.79 6.78
CA GLU A 609 29.70 18.79 5.33
C GLU A 609 28.71 17.86 4.62
N LEU A 610 28.33 16.73 5.24
CA LEU A 610 27.31 15.83 4.70
C LEU A 610 25.92 16.42 4.88
N VAL A 611 25.66 16.96 6.07
CA VAL A 611 24.38 17.59 6.42
C VAL A 611 24.09 18.78 5.50
N GLU A 612 25.06 19.68 5.31
CA GLU A 612 24.93 20.83 4.42
C GLU A 612 24.65 20.39 2.98
N ARG A 613 25.40 19.40 2.49
CA ARG A 613 25.19 18.81 1.16
C ARG A 613 23.78 18.26 1.01
N ASP A 614 23.29 17.52 1.99
CA ASP A 614 21.99 16.84 1.91
C ASP A 614 20.84 17.83 1.96
N LEU A 615 20.89 18.82 2.85
CA LEU A 615 19.91 19.89 2.93
C LEU A 615 19.89 20.74 1.65
N ALA A 616 21.07 21.11 1.12
CA ALA A 616 21.17 21.86 -0.12
C ALA A 616 20.60 21.10 -1.33
N ARG A 617 20.83 19.79 -1.42
CA ARG A 617 20.29 18.93 -2.48
C ARG A 617 18.78 18.72 -2.36
N LEU A 618 18.26 18.64 -1.13
CA LEU A 618 16.84 18.42 -0.88
C LEU A 618 16.00 19.68 -1.08
N ARG A 619 16.54 20.85 -0.72
CA ARG A 619 15.83 22.14 -0.74
C ARG A 619 15.04 22.46 -2.02
N PRO A 620 15.60 22.31 -3.24
CA PRO A 620 14.85 22.64 -4.46
C PRO A 620 13.75 21.62 -4.81
N LEU A 621 13.68 20.49 -4.11
CA LEU A 621 12.74 19.40 -4.43
C LEU A 621 11.47 19.43 -3.59
N VAL A 622 11.44 20.20 -2.49
CA VAL A 622 10.40 20.16 -1.46
C VAL A 622 10.06 21.56 -0.96
N ASP A 623 8.87 21.73 -0.39
CA ASP A 623 8.42 23.00 0.20
C ASP A 623 8.89 23.14 1.65
N ARG A 624 9.03 22.04 2.39
CA ARG A 624 9.51 22.02 3.77
C ARG A 624 10.46 20.87 4.05
N ILE A 625 11.45 21.08 4.91
CA ILE A 625 12.38 20.06 5.39
C ILE A 625 12.28 19.90 6.90
N ALA A 626 11.98 18.69 7.38
CA ALA A 626 12.08 18.34 8.79
C ALA A 626 13.25 17.37 9.01
N VAL A 627 14.09 17.67 9.99
CA VAL A 627 15.26 16.85 10.35
C VAL A 627 14.98 16.15 11.68
N MET A 628 15.19 14.84 11.70
CA MET A 628 15.06 14.01 12.88
C MET A 628 16.41 13.53 13.37
N VAL A 629 16.69 13.76 14.64
CA VAL A 629 18.03 13.55 15.17
C VAL A 629 17.98 12.73 16.43
N HIS A 630 18.82 11.71 16.49
CA HIS A 630 18.99 10.89 17.67
C HIS A 630 20.31 11.29 18.34
N TRP A 631 20.28 11.88 19.53
CA TRP A 631 21.45 12.52 20.15
C TRP A 631 21.55 12.40 21.66
N GLY A 632 22.65 12.88 22.22
CA GLY A 632 22.95 12.76 23.64
C GLY A 632 23.56 11.41 24.01
N ASP A 633 24.42 11.44 25.02
CA ASP A 633 25.11 10.26 25.56
C ASP A 633 24.31 9.54 26.66
N ILE A 634 23.44 10.28 27.36
CA ILE A 634 22.82 9.84 28.61
C ILE A 634 21.31 9.95 28.50
N THR A 635 20.63 8.80 28.62
CA THR A 635 19.17 8.73 28.72
C THR A 635 18.65 9.50 29.95
N TYR A 636 17.45 10.05 29.83
CA TYR A 636 16.71 10.74 30.90
C TYR A 636 17.33 12.04 31.43
N GLN A 637 18.08 12.76 30.59
CA GLN A 637 18.52 14.13 30.86
C GLN A 637 17.47 15.14 30.38
N ARG A 638 17.00 16.04 31.26
CA ARG A 638 15.97 17.05 30.90
C ARG A 638 16.51 18.26 30.14
N HIS A 639 17.82 18.50 30.19
CA HIS A 639 18.46 19.57 29.45
C HIS A 639 19.38 18.98 28.37
N PRO A 640 19.30 19.47 27.12
CA PRO A 640 20.19 19.04 26.06
C PRO A 640 21.62 19.50 26.34
N ALA A 641 22.61 18.74 25.88
CA ALA A 641 24.00 19.15 25.98
C ALA A 641 24.25 20.35 25.04
N GLU A 642 25.26 21.18 25.36
CA GLU A 642 25.56 22.36 24.54
C GLU A 642 25.89 21.99 23.09
N GLN A 643 26.60 20.88 22.88
CA GLN A 643 26.88 20.34 21.55
C GLN A 643 25.61 20.00 20.75
N ASP A 644 24.57 19.49 21.42
CA ASP A 644 23.29 19.17 20.76
C ASP A 644 22.58 20.47 20.35
N ARG A 645 22.69 21.54 21.14
CA ARG A 645 22.17 22.88 20.79
C ARG A 645 22.87 23.48 19.59
N VAL A 646 24.20 23.43 19.57
CA VAL A 646 25.01 23.93 18.45
C VAL A 646 24.63 23.18 17.17
N LYS A 647 24.56 21.85 17.21
CA LYS A 647 24.15 21.02 16.07
C LYS A 647 22.73 21.32 15.62
N ALA A 648 21.78 21.44 16.55
CA ALA A 648 20.39 21.73 16.22
C ALA A 648 20.24 23.06 15.46
N ARG A 649 20.92 24.11 15.92
CA ARG A 649 20.96 25.41 15.23
C ARG A 649 21.64 25.32 13.87
N GLN A 650 22.70 24.51 13.75
CA GLN A 650 23.39 24.28 12.49
C GLN A 650 22.50 23.63 11.42
N PHE A 651 21.62 22.68 11.79
CA PHE A 651 20.63 22.14 10.84
C PHE A 651 19.69 23.22 10.28
N ILE A 652 19.24 24.14 11.14
CA ILE A 652 18.42 25.28 10.71
C ILE A 652 19.22 26.23 9.82
N ASP A 653 20.48 26.52 10.17
CA ASP A 653 21.37 27.38 9.37
C ASP A 653 21.64 26.81 7.97
N PHE A 654 21.63 25.48 7.82
CA PHE A 654 21.74 24.79 6.54
C PHE A 654 20.41 24.62 5.78
N GLY A 655 19.29 25.12 6.33
CA GLY A 655 18.01 25.23 5.61
C GLY A 655 16.91 24.26 6.04
N ALA A 656 17.04 23.58 7.20
CA ALA A 656 15.94 22.85 7.80
C ALA A 656 14.82 23.80 8.28
N ASP A 657 13.56 23.41 8.07
CA ASP A 657 12.39 24.16 8.56
C ASP A 657 11.97 23.74 9.99
N ALA A 658 12.39 22.56 10.44
CA ALA A 658 12.17 22.06 11.80
C ALA A 658 13.21 21.00 12.17
N VAL A 659 13.59 20.94 13.46
CA VAL A 659 14.45 19.88 14.01
C VAL A 659 13.74 19.17 15.15
N ILE A 660 13.70 17.84 15.12
CA ILE A 660 12.97 16.99 16.07
C ILE A 660 13.92 15.94 16.65
N GLY A 661 14.19 16.05 17.95
CA GLY A 661 15.14 15.22 18.68
C GLY A 661 14.52 13.96 19.33
N HIS A 662 15.36 12.95 19.45
CA HIS A 662 15.08 11.62 20.03
C HIS A 662 16.26 11.16 20.91
N HIS A 663 16.08 10.04 21.64
CA HIS A 663 17.02 9.36 22.56
C HIS A 663 16.88 9.67 24.06
N PRO A 664 16.72 10.92 24.54
CA PRO A 664 16.61 11.17 25.98
C PRO A 664 15.45 10.42 26.65
N HIS A 665 14.49 9.90 25.87
CA HIS A 665 13.34 9.11 26.32
C HIS A 665 12.35 9.86 27.21
N ILE A 666 12.58 11.17 27.40
CA ILE A 666 11.75 12.12 28.12
C ILE A 666 11.72 13.44 27.35
N LEU A 667 10.78 14.29 27.72
CA LEU A 667 10.68 15.67 27.24
C LEU A 667 11.96 16.49 27.53
N GLN A 668 12.40 17.22 26.51
CA GLN A 668 13.39 18.30 26.61
C GLN A 668 12.80 19.62 26.07
N PRO A 669 13.48 20.77 26.24
CA PRO A 669 12.98 22.08 25.82
C PRO A 669 12.64 22.18 24.33
N ILE A 670 11.86 23.21 24.01
CA ILE A 670 11.66 23.72 22.65
C ILE A 670 12.38 25.06 22.54
N GLU A 671 13.03 25.28 21.41
CA GLU A 671 13.69 26.53 21.08
C GLU A 671 13.16 27.02 19.72
N ILE A 672 12.92 28.32 19.60
CA ILE A 672 12.68 28.97 18.31
C ILE A 672 13.98 29.66 17.91
N TYR A 673 14.60 29.20 16.83
CA TYR A 673 15.83 29.76 16.29
C TYR A 673 15.61 30.14 14.83
N LYS A 674 15.84 31.43 14.50
CA LYS A 674 15.57 32.01 13.17
C LYS A 674 14.16 31.67 12.64
N ASP A 675 13.17 31.83 13.51
CA ASP A 675 11.76 31.55 13.24
C ASP A 675 11.47 30.09 12.86
N ARG A 676 12.33 29.15 13.28
CA ARG A 676 12.14 27.70 13.10
C ARG A 676 12.14 26.96 14.44
N PRO A 677 11.24 25.98 14.63
CA PRO A 677 11.19 25.21 15.87
C PRO A 677 12.28 24.13 15.91
N ILE A 678 12.93 24.03 17.07
CA ILE A 678 13.83 22.96 17.49
C ILE A 678 13.20 22.30 18.71
N LEU A 679 12.83 21.03 18.60
CA LEU A 679 12.33 20.23 19.71
C LEU A 679 13.44 19.27 20.14
N TYR A 680 14.07 19.51 21.30
CA TYR A 680 15.28 18.76 21.67
C TYR A 680 15.03 17.28 22.00
N SER A 681 13.84 16.94 22.49
CA SER A 681 13.39 15.56 22.66
C SER A 681 11.88 15.52 22.85
N VAL A 682 11.22 14.69 22.04
CA VAL A 682 9.76 14.45 22.14
C VAL A 682 9.42 13.26 23.04
N GLY A 683 10.43 12.51 23.51
CA GLY A 683 10.26 11.36 24.44
C GLY A 683 9.86 10.04 23.77
N ASN A 684 9.43 9.07 24.58
CA ASN A 684 8.94 7.77 24.10
C ASN A 684 7.48 7.84 23.67
N PHE A 685 7.09 7.13 22.61
CA PHE A 685 5.69 7.07 22.17
C PHE A 685 5.10 5.67 22.36
N ALA A 686 5.22 4.78 21.37
CA ALA A 686 4.76 3.40 21.42
C ALA A 686 5.95 2.46 21.57
N PHE A 687 6.41 2.28 22.80
CA PHE A 687 7.67 1.60 23.07
C PHE A 687 7.44 0.27 23.80
N GLY A 688 7.76 -0.87 23.17
CA GLY A 688 7.50 -2.21 23.74
C GLY A 688 8.38 -2.61 24.94
N SER A 689 9.22 -1.70 25.42
CA SER A 689 10.05 -1.89 26.61
C SER A 689 9.29 -1.50 27.90
N GLY A 690 9.79 -1.94 29.05
CA GLY A 690 9.25 -1.56 30.36
C GLY A 690 9.61 -0.15 30.81
N SER A 691 9.56 0.84 29.91
CA SER A 691 9.90 2.24 30.16
C SER A 691 9.26 2.72 31.46
N SER A 692 10.03 3.46 32.26
CA SER A 692 9.70 3.83 33.64
C SER A 692 9.61 5.33 33.88
N ARG A 693 9.76 6.20 32.86
CA ARG A 693 9.70 7.66 33.04
C ARG A 693 8.69 8.40 32.14
N GLY A 694 8.22 7.78 31.05
CA GLY A 694 6.88 7.96 30.45
C GLY A 694 6.36 9.33 30.01
N GLU A 695 7.10 10.43 30.18
CA GLU A 695 6.73 11.77 29.73
C GLU A 695 7.08 11.95 28.25
N SER A 696 6.09 12.31 27.42
CA SER A 696 6.27 12.53 25.99
C SER A 696 5.30 13.59 25.47
N ILE A 697 5.55 14.08 24.26
CA ILE A 697 4.66 14.96 23.51
C ILE A 697 4.48 14.43 22.08
N LEU A 698 3.36 14.81 21.48
CA LEU A 698 3.07 14.61 20.07
C LEU A 698 2.95 15.97 19.37
N PRO A 699 4.03 16.48 18.74
CA PRO A 699 3.99 17.66 17.90
C PRO A 699 3.30 17.40 16.54
N CYS A 700 2.33 18.24 16.21
CA CYS A 700 1.62 18.25 14.94
C CYS A 700 1.80 19.61 14.24
N PHE A 701 2.35 19.60 13.02
CA PHE A 701 2.76 20.79 12.29
C PHE A 701 1.75 21.20 11.23
N HIS A 702 1.49 22.50 11.16
CA HIS A 702 0.85 23.19 10.05
C HIS A 702 1.85 24.17 9.40
N PHE A 703 2.39 23.81 8.24
CA PHE A 703 3.25 24.70 7.46
C PHE A 703 2.40 25.63 6.60
N GLY A 704 2.01 26.78 7.14
CA GLY A 704 1.36 27.84 6.37
C GLY A 704 2.34 28.66 5.54
N ALA A 705 1.79 29.49 4.64
CA ALA A 705 2.58 30.37 3.76
C ALA A 705 3.38 31.45 4.51
N ARG A 706 2.89 31.90 5.68
CA ARG A 706 3.50 32.98 6.47
C ARG A 706 3.80 32.60 7.92
N GLN A 707 3.42 31.40 8.33
CA GLN A 707 3.58 30.93 9.71
C GLN A 707 3.67 29.42 9.76
N ILE A 708 4.45 28.90 10.69
CA ILE A 708 4.44 27.50 11.12
C ILE A 708 3.57 27.43 12.37
N GLY A 709 2.42 26.78 12.26
CA GLY A 709 1.61 26.35 13.40
C GLY A 709 2.13 25.04 13.96
N LEU A 710 2.16 24.92 15.28
CA LEU A 710 2.56 23.71 15.98
C LEU A 710 1.63 23.42 17.15
N ASP A 711 0.82 22.37 17.02
CA ASP A 711 -0.07 21.88 18.06
C ASP A 711 0.63 20.73 18.79
N ILE A 712 0.86 20.89 20.09
CA ILE A 712 1.63 19.96 20.92
C ILE A 712 0.70 19.31 21.92
N TYR A 713 0.50 18.00 21.77
CA TYR A 713 -0.32 17.21 22.69
C TYR A 713 0.55 16.52 23.73
N PRO A 714 0.26 16.64 25.04
CA PRO A 714 0.96 15.88 26.07
C PRO A 714 0.56 14.40 25.99
N VAL A 715 1.55 13.51 26.04
CA VAL A 715 1.39 12.06 25.87
C VAL A 715 1.88 11.32 27.10
N TYR A 716 1.05 10.40 27.58
CA TYR A 716 1.44 9.42 28.59
C TYR A 716 1.99 8.15 27.93
N ALA A 717 3.21 7.76 28.30
CA ALA A 717 3.93 6.59 27.75
C ALA A 717 4.63 5.72 28.83
N GLN A 718 4.17 5.79 30.08
CA GLN A 718 4.67 5.01 31.22
C GLN A 718 4.19 3.54 31.24
N ASN A 719 4.94 2.61 30.64
CA ASN A 719 4.52 1.20 30.54
C ASN A 719 4.51 0.40 31.85
N ARG A 720 5.01 0.96 32.97
CA ARG A 720 4.84 0.34 34.30
C ARG A 720 3.42 0.48 34.84
N ASP A 721 2.70 1.49 34.36
CA ASP A 721 1.31 1.70 34.69
C ASP A 721 0.44 0.72 33.88
N PRO A 722 -0.28 -0.21 34.54
CA PRO A 722 -1.10 -1.21 33.86
C PRO A 722 -2.25 -0.57 33.06
N ARG A 723 -2.60 0.69 33.34
CA ARG A 723 -3.63 1.43 32.62
C ARG A 723 -3.19 1.85 31.22
N LEU A 724 -1.87 2.00 30.99
CA LEU A 724 -1.35 2.37 29.67
C LEU A 724 -1.41 1.17 28.71
N ASP A 725 -1.02 -0.01 29.21
CA ASP A 725 -0.99 -1.27 28.49
C ASP A 725 -0.36 -1.19 27.09
N TYR A 726 0.75 -0.45 26.97
CA TYR A 726 1.49 -0.23 25.72
C TYR A 726 0.74 0.58 24.64
N GLN A 727 -0.27 1.37 25.04
CA GLN A 727 -0.97 2.30 24.16
C GLN A 727 -0.63 3.73 24.60
N PRO A 728 0.04 4.58 23.79
CA PRO A 728 0.23 5.97 24.15
C PRO A 728 -1.13 6.66 24.23
N LYS A 729 -1.32 7.52 25.23
CA LYS A 729 -2.60 8.19 25.50
C LYS A 729 -2.40 9.68 25.62
N ILE A 730 -3.31 10.46 25.04
CA ILE A 730 -3.29 11.92 25.20
C ILE A 730 -3.75 12.26 26.61
N MET A 731 -3.00 13.15 27.27
CA MET A 731 -3.35 13.67 28.58
C MET A 731 -4.15 14.98 28.45
N GLY A 732 -5.13 15.15 29.33
CA GLY A 732 -5.84 16.41 29.57
C GLY A 732 -5.87 16.72 31.07
N GLY A 733 -6.75 17.63 31.47
CA GLY A 733 -6.98 17.92 32.88
C GLY A 733 -5.72 18.39 33.61
N ALA A 734 -5.55 17.94 34.86
CA ALA A 734 -4.45 18.41 35.70
C ALA A 734 -3.10 17.89 35.19
N ALA A 735 -3.04 16.62 34.76
CA ALA A 735 -1.80 16.02 34.27
C ALA A 735 -1.34 16.59 32.93
N GLY A 736 -2.28 16.83 31.99
CA GLY A 736 -1.99 17.48 30.72
C GLY A 736 -1.47 18.90 30.93
N ARG A 737 -2.15 19.69 31.78
CA ARG A 737 -1.71 21.04 32.13
C ARG A 737 -0.32 21.06 32.78
N ALA A 738 -0.07 20.19 33.76
CA ALA A 738 1.23 20.10 34.42
C ALA A 738 2.38 19.72 33.46
N THR A 739 2.09 18.90 32.45
CA THR A 739 3.07 18.53 31.41
C THR A 739 3.40 19.72 30.51
N ILE A 740 2.39 20.50 30.13
CA ILE A 740 2.55 21.71 29.32
C ILE A 740 3.30 22.80 30.08
N ASP A 741 2.92 23.07 31.34
CA ASP A 741 3.61 24.06 32.17
C ASP A 741 5.09 23.69 32.36
N ARG A 742 5.39 22.40 32.59
CA ARG A 742 6.76 21.88 32.63
C ARG A 742 7.51 22.10 31.32
N LEU A 743 6.87 21.92 30.16
CA LEU A 743 7.49 22.19 28.86
C LEU A 743 7.83 23.66 28.71
N LEU A 744 6.92 24.56 29.10
CA LEU A 744 7.12 26.01 29.06
C LEU A 744 8.27 26.44 29.99
N ASP A 745 8.32 25.91 31.21
CA ASP A 745 9.40 26.18 32.18
C ASP A 745 10.77 25.75 31.65
N LEU A 746 10.82 24.61 30.94
CA LEU A 746 12.03 24.11 30.30
C LEU A 746 12.47 24.96 29.09
N SER A 747 11.57 25.75 28.50
CA SER A 747 11.73 26.42 27.20
C SER A 747 11.76 27.96 27.34
N PRO A 748 12.77 28.53 28.02
CA PRO A 748 12.86 29.98 28.20
C PRO A 748 12.97 30.66 26.83
N GLY A 749 12.03 31.56 26.51
CA GLY A 749 11.96 32.28 25.24
C GLY A 749 10.84 31.83 24.29
N LEU A 750 10.07 30.78 24.63
CA LEU A 750 8.96 30.32 23.79
C LEU A 750 7.75 31.26 23.78
N GLY A 751 7.64 32.15 24.78
CA GLY A 751 6.44 32.95 25.05
C GLY A 751 5.93 33.80 23.89
N SER A 752 6.80 34.32 23.02
CA SER A 752 6.38 35.09 21.84
C SER A 752 5.71 34.24 20.75
N ALA A 753 5.95 32.92 20.75
CA ALA A 753 5.35 31.99 19.81
C ALA A 753 4.09 31.31 20.38
N VAL A 754 3.81 31.44 21.67
CA VAL A 754 2.64 30.80 22.30
C VAL A 754 1.36 31.50 21.83
N ALA A 755 0.54 30.77 21.07
CA ALA A 755 -0.74 31.26 20.58
C ALA A 755 -1.89 30.92 21.55
N ASP A 756 -1.86 29.72 22.14
CA ASP A 756 -2.88 29.26 23.08
C ASP A 756 -2.31 28.18 24.01
N VAL A 757 -2.77 28.14 25.25
CA VAL A 757 -2.36 27.16 26.27
C VAL A 757 -3.59 26.53 26.91
N GLN A 758 -3.94 25.34 26.43
CA GLN A 758 -5.02 24.53 26.99
C GLN A 758 -4.47 23.42 27.89
N ASP A 759 -5.34 22.72 28.61
CA ASP A 759 -4.96 21.55 29.43
C ASP A 759 -4.59 20.33 28.58
N ARG A 760 -5.08 20.26 27.34
CA ARG A 760 -4.92 19.13 26.40
C ARG A 760 -3.99 19.43 25.22
N CYS A 761 -3.65 20.69 25.00
CA CYS A 761 -2.87 21.11 23.83
C CYS A 761 -2.18 22.46 24.08
N LEU A 762 -0.90 22.55 23.74
CA LEU A 762 -0.18 23.81 23.61
C LEU A 762 -0.09 24.17 22.13
N LYS A 763 -0.57 25.35 21.74
CA LYS A 763 -0.49 25.83 20.37
C LYS A 763 0.57 26.91 20.24
N LEU A 764 1.46 26.73 19.27
CA LEU A 764 2.45 27.72 18.89
C LEU A 764 2.16 28.25 17.49
N SER A 765 2.37 29.54 17.28
CA SER A 765 2.39 30.19 15.97
C SER A 765 3.72 30.90 15.80
N ILE A 766 4.52 30.41 14.86
CA ILE A 766 5.87 30.90 14.60
C ILE A 766 5.84 31.60 13.23
N PRO A 767 6.30 32.85 13.11
CA PRO A 767 6.43 33.50 11.81
C PRO A 767 7.22 32.63 10.82
N SER A 768 6.88 32.67 9.54
CA SER A 768 7.64 31.97 8.50
C SER A 768 7.89 32.94 7.36
N CYS A 769 9.17 33.26 7.17
CA CYS A 769 9.65 34.09 6.07
C CYS A 769 9.76 33.30 4.77
#